data_AF-A0A1S6HH51-F1
#
_entry.id   AF-A0A1S6HH51-F1
#
_cell.length_a   1.000
_cell.length_b   1.000
_cell.length_c   1.000
_cell.angle_alpha   90.00
_cell.angle_beta   90.00
_cell.angle_gamma   90.00
#
_symmetry.space_group_name_H-M   'P 1'
#
loop_
_entity.id
_entity.type
_entity.pdbx_description
1 polymer ?
#
loop_
_entity_poly.entity_id
_entity_poly.type
_entity_poly.pdbx_seq_one_letter_code
_entity_poly.pdbx_strand_id
1 'polypeptide(L)'
;MITRKEKPNSEQELKRILNPLVVKWFFSRFKEFSLPQLFGVMEIHSRSNVLVSAPTGATKSLTAFLSILNELVDSAEKGILEDKVYCVYISPLKALNSDIAVNLIQPLKEIETLAGKELGIRVAVRTGDTSSSEKQKMLKKVPHILITTPESLAICLVSPKFKNLLHDIDWAIIDEVHSIAENKRGVDLSLSLERLQHSSPAMCRVGLSATIEPLEEIAKFLVGNERPCKIIDVQFIKKLDLKVISPVNDLINVTWNELEKRTYEVLNELIQQHKTTLIFTNTRAATERVVHNLKTKFGKKYYEISEEPPYAKSSLIGAHHGSLSKDVRFAIEQQLREGKLKCVVSSTSLELGLDIGYVDLVILLDSPKSVARALQRCLTFDMRVLCEDGTYQKIGEIVENKLDIKVISYDKNKGYIANKVKIWHKNKAKKIFNIALGCGENLKCTGEHPLLTSYGWKKARELNKGDLIAEIKDKINFQNSIPYLFELMPKDKIFVINIENFFQKQIDEYLEHNKISVKSFAKIIGMPYSRLIDCRRIKGRKKSIRLDHFLKVCDICNIPMRNFLPYLQYLKTKGRKWAIFPLKPTKEIMWLAGVVATDGCIVKSKDKQTSTDYYKIKIGNKSKLLIDRVKEIISKFDIVPYVSIRDGSFYNLEFGSNLFAHLFESFGIPSKNKSFALDVNDNLYSFSPDLIYSYLGGIFEGDGNFNEAGMVRIFTASKKFALGLHFLLSRLGYSNKVSRNKIKPSKLVKKVSNGYIYCVGIYNKNDLKRFFQNIPIYAEKSKRGELFTNNYEFITRCKSEKFLSYSKIKSINVINKKVNVYNLTLEEEPNNFIVGNVIVHNCGRAGHRLHDTTKGRIVVLDRDNLVECSVLLKNAVEKKIDNIHIPKNCLDVLAQQIIGMAIEQVWDYDELLGLVKKSYNYHNLKTEDFNEVLNFLAGEYTSLEDRHVYAKIWWDKEEKKIGKRGKSLRIIYMTNLGTIPDQSGIIVKIGAQPIGQLDESFVEKLKPWD
;
A
#
# COMPACT_ATOMS: atom_id res chain seq x y z
N MET A 1 -6.82 19.31 23.74
CA MET A 1 -6.83 19.50 22.25
C MET A 1 -5.77 18.61 21.59
N ILE A 2 -6.15 17.73 20.67
CA ILE A 2 -5.22 16.79 20.01
C ILE A 2 -4.66 17.42 18.72
N THR A 3 -3.35 17.33 18.49
CA THR A 3 -2.67 17.85 17.29
C THR A 3 -1.67 16.84 16.74
N ARG A 4 -1.25 16.95 15.47
CA ARG A 4 -0.18 16.14 14.86
C ARG A 4 1.07 17.00 14.64
N LYS A 5 2.25 16.48 14.97
CA LYS A 5 3.53 17.14 14.65
C LYS A 5 3.92 16.79 13.22
N GLU A 6 3.90 17.77 12.32
CA GLU A 6 4.13 17.55 10.88
C GLU A 6 5.60 17.61 10.45
N LYS A 7 6.47 18.25 11.26
CA LYS A 7 7.89 18.47 10.94
C LYS A 7 8.79 17.91 12.04
N PRO A 8 9.92 17.27 11.68
CA PRO A 8 10.98 16.96 12.65
C PRO A 8 11.65 18.25 13.10
N ASN A 9 12.24 18.22 14.30
CA ASN A 9 13.30 19.14 14.67
C ASN A 9 14.59 18.78 13.93
N SER A 10 15.53 19.72 13.86
CA SER A 10 16.87 19.46 13.36
C SER A 10 17.73 18.77 14.41
N GLU A 11 18.73 18.01 13.97
CA GLU A 11 19.75 17.44 14.86
C GLU A 11 20.49 18.51 15.68
N GLN A 12 20.67 19.72 15.13
CA GLN A 12 21.29 20.85 15.81
C GLN A 12 20.41 21.40 16.94
N GLU A 13 19.09 21.35 16.82
CA GLU A 13 18.17 21.71 17.91
C GLU A 13 18.22 20.67 19.03
N LEU A 14 18.21 19.37 18.71
CA LEU A 14 18.36 18.31 19.71
C LEU A 14 19.71 18.42 20.46
N LYS A 15 20.82 18.65 19.73
CA LYS A 15 22.16 18.83 20.33
C LYS A 15 22.29 20.09 21.21
N ARG A 16 21.33 21.02 21.19
CA ARG A 16 21.31 22.22 22.05
C ARG A 16 20.51 22.03 23.34
N ILE A 17 19.51 21.16 23.34
CA ILE A 17 18.70 20.85 24.55
C ILE A 17 19.25 19.64 25.32
N LEU A 18 20.08 18.81 24.68
CA LEU A 18 20.72 17.67 25.31
C LEU A 18 22.06 18.05 25.95
N ASN A 19 22.26 17.61 27.19
CA ASN A 19 23.49 17.72 27.98
C ASN A 19 24.69 17.12 27.21
N PRO A 20 25.89 17.74 27.26
CA PRO A 20 27.06 17.29 26.50
C PRO A 20 27.47 15.84 26.73
N LEU A 21 27.34 15.29 27.95
CA LEU A 21 27.62 13.88 28.23
C LEU A 21 26.62 12.95 27.54
N VAL A 22 25.34 13.29 27.56
CA VAL A 22 24.28 12.52 26.91
C VAL A 22 24.42 12.54 25.39
N VAL A 23 24.82 13.68 24.81
CA VAL A 23 25.19 13.77 23.38
C VAL A 23 26.44 12.94 23.07
N LYS A 24 27.50 13.04 23.88
CA LYS A 24 28.76 12.28 23.72
C LYS A 24 28.52 10.77 23.79
N TRP A 25 27.70 10.32 24.74
CA TRP A 25 27.26 8.94 24.86
C TRP A 25 26.43 8.50 23.64
N PHE A 26 25.40 9.27 23.26
CA PHE A 26 24.53 8.90 22.15
C PHE A 26 25.31 8.69 20.85
N PHE A 27 26.21 9.61 20.52
CA PHE A 27 27.02 9.54 19.29
C PHE A 27 28.20 8.55 19.37
N SER A 28 28.50 7.96 20.53
CA SER A 28 29.42 6.81 20.62
C SER A 28 28.72 5.48 20.26
N ARG A 29 27.39 5.43 20.36
CA ARG A 29 26.54 4.26 20.08
C ARG A 29 25.80 4.33 18.75
N PHE A 30 25.36 5.52 18.33
CA PHE A 30 24.48 5.75 17.18
C PHE A 30 25.06 6.81 16.23
N LYS A 31 24.86 6.65 14.92
CA LYS A 31 25.44 7.55 13.89
C LYS A 31 24.67 8.87 13.74
N GLU A 32 23.36 8.83 13.94
CA GLU A 32 22.41 9.94 13.73
C GLU A 32 21.18 9.72 14.63
N PHE A 33 20.39 10.76 14.86
CA PHE A 33 19.08 10.60 15.52
C PHE A 33 18.06 9.98 14.57
N SER A 34 17.26 9.04 15.07
CA SER A 34 16.15 8.47 14.32
C SER A 34 15.01 9.48 14.13
N LEU A 35 14.15 9.29 13.12
CA LEU A 35 12.98 10.16 12.92
C LEU A 35 12.08 10.24 14.17
N PRO A 36 11.73 9.14 14.89
CA PRO A 36 10.98 9.25 16.15
C PRO A 36 11.67 10.15 17.19
N GLN A 37 13.00 10.09 17.29
CA GLN A 37 13.77 10.98 18.18
C GLN A 37 13.68 12.45 17.73
N LEU A 38 13.93 12.72 16.45
CA LEU A 38 13.86 14.07 15.86
C LEU A 38 12.46 14.70 15.94
N PHE A 39 11.39 13.92 15.99
CA PHE A 39 10.04 14.43 16.27
C PHE A 39 9.77 14.54 17.79
N GLY A 40 10.17 13.56 18.60
CA GLY A 40 9.67 13.36 19.97
C GLY A 40 10.50 13.95 21.11
N VAL A 41 11.83 13.95 21.02
CA VAL A 41 12.72 14.28 22.15
C VAL A 41 12.45 15.69 22.69
N MET A 42 12.26 16.66 21.79
CA MET A 42 11.94 18.03 22.19
C MET A 42 10.56 18.14 22.88
N GLU A 43 9.56 17.37 22.44
CA GLU A 43 8.20 17.46 23.00
C GLU A 43 8.14 16.90 24.43
N ILE A 44 8.85 15.80 24.67
CA ILE A 44 8.91 15.14 25.99
C ILE A 44 9.71 15.98 26.98
N HIS A 45 10.77 16.64 26.50
CA HIS A 45 11.56 17.60 27.29
C HIS A 45 10.75 18.88 27.59
N SER A 46 10.04 19.44 26.62
CA SER A 46 9.07 20.54 26.83
C SER A 46 7.75 20.09 27.49
N ARG A 47 7.79 18.99 28.26
CA ARG A 47 6.71 18.38 29.07
C ARG A 47 5.32 18.32 28.38
N SER A 48 5.32 18.20 27.06
CA SER A 48 4.09 18.13 26.25
C SER A 48 3.68 16.67 26.09
N ASN A 49 2.46 16.33 26.54
CA ASN A 49 1.89 14.98 26.36
C ASN A 49 1.99 14.54 24.89
N VAL A 50 2.45 13.32 24.64
CA VAL A 50 2.80 12.88 23.29
C VAL A 50 2.43 11.42 23.04
N LEU A 51 1.96 11.11 21.84
CA LEU A 51 1.75 9.74 21.36
C LEU A 51 2.72 9.46 20.20
N VAL A 52 3.71 8.61 20.43
CA VAL A 52 4.70 8.18 19.43
C VAL A 52 4.24 6.88 18.78
N SER A 53 3.65 7.01 17.60
CA SER A 53 3.31 5.92 16.68
C SER A 53 4.50 5.65 15.76
N ALA A 54 5.19 4.53 15.97
CA ALA A 54 6.31 4.10 15.15
C ALA A 54 6.44 2.56 15.18
N PRO A 55 6.94 1.92 14.11
CA PRO A 55 7.05 0.47 14.08
C PRO A 55 8.07 -0.06 15.10
N THR A 56 7.89 -1.33 15.49
CA THR A 56 8.79 -2.05 16.40
C THR A 56 10.24 -1.95 15.93
N GLY A 57 11.18 -1.70 16.83
CA GLY A 57 12.59 -1.47 16.50
C GLY A 57 12.96 -0.07 15.95
N ALA A 58 12.02 0.88 15.83
CA ALA A 58 12.31 2.27 15.44
C ALA A 58 12.72 3.16 16.64
N THR A 59 13.46 2.62 17.61
CA THR A 59 13.94 3.32 18.82
C THR A 59 12.87 4.09 19.64
N LYS A 60 11.62 3.59 19.68
CA LYS A 60 10.51 4.15 20.46
C LYS A 60 10.87 4.43 21.93
N SER A 61 11.31 3.41 22.66
CA SER A 61 11.59 3.53 24.10
C SER A 61 12.74 4.51 24.37
N LEU A 62 13.80 4.47 23.55
CA LEU A 62 14.89 5.45 23.61
C LEU A 62 14.44 6.87 23.24
N THR A 63 13.40 7.05 22.42
CA THR A 63 12.79 8.37 22.17
C THR A 63 12.17 8.95 23.44
N ALA A 64 11.52 8.12 24.25
CA ALA A 64 10.97 8.54 25.53
C ALA A 64 12.06 8.80 26.57
N PHE A 65 13.01 7.88 26.70
CA PHE A 65 14.02 7.96 27.75
C PHE A 65 15.13 8.98 27.49
N LEU A 66 15.45 9.34 26.24
CA LEU A 66 16.56 10.28 25.98
C LEU A 66 16.32 11.65 26.67
N SER A 67 15.09 12.15 26.67
CA SER A 67 14.72 13.41 27.35
C SER A 67 14.71 13.30 28.88
N ILE A 68 14.37 12.13 29.43
CA ILE A 68 14.31 11.89 30.87
C ILE A 68 15.71 11.67 31.44
N LEU A 69 16.52 10.83 30.78
CA LEU A 69 17.94 10.64 31.09
C LEU A 69 18.71 11.97 30.97
N ASN A 70 18.36 12.82 30.01
CA ASN A 70 18.93 14.15 29.89
C ASN A 70 18.75 15.00 31.14
N GLU A 71 17.51 15.10 31.63
CA GLU A 71 17.18 15.92 32.80
C GLU A 71 17.76 15.32 34.09
N LEU A 72 17.71 13.99 34.25
CA LEU A 72 18.31 13.30 35.41
C LEU A 72 19.85 13.43 35.45
N VAL A 73 20.53 13.37 34.31
CA VAL A 73 21.99 13.58 34.21
C VAL A 73 22.35 15.03 34.49
N ASP A 74 21.61 15.98 33.94
CA ASP A 74 21.82 17.41 34.17
C ASP A 74 21.59 17.79 35.65
N SER A 75 20.53 17.27 36.29
CA SER A 75 20.30 17.40 37.73
C SER A 75 21.38 16.72 38.59
N ALA A 76 21.88 15.54 38.17
CA ALA A 76 22.97 14.86 38.86
C ALA A 76 24.29 15.63 38.78
N GLU A 77 24.63 16.19 37.61
CA GLU A 77 25.83 17.00 37.44
C GLU A 77 25.80 18.29 38.26
N LYS A 78 24.62 18.91 38.37
CA LYS A 78 24.37 20.13 39.15
C LYS A 78 24.18 19.87 40.65
N GLY A 79 24.11 18.62 41.10
CA GLY A 79 23.91 18.27 42.51
C GLY A 79 22.49 18.53 43.05
N ILE A 80 21.49 18.65 42.18
CA ILE A 80 20.09 18.98 42.51
C ILE A 80 19.12 17.80 42.30
N LEU A 81 19.65 16.57 42.23
CA LEU A 81 18.86 15.35 42.02
C LEU A 81 18.24 14.85 43.34
N GLU A 82 16.93 14.95 43.47
CA GLU A 82 16.17 14.58 44.67
C GLU A 82 15.98 13.05 44.81
N ASP A 83 15.67 12.56 46.01
CA ASP A 83 15.28 11.16 46.25
C ASP A 83 13.76 10.95 46.02
N LYS A 84 13.26 11.32 44.83
CA LYS A 84 11.85 11.15 44.40
C LYS A 84 11.70 10.31 43.13
N VAL A 85 10.48 9.88 42.80
CA VAL A 85 10.18 9.21 41.51
C VAL A 85 9.89 10.27 40.44
N TYR A 86 10.85 10.52 39.56
CA TYR A 86 10.68 11.45 38.42
C TYR A 86 9.88 10.82 37.28
N CYS A 87 10.05 9.53 37.01
CA CYS A 87 9.41 8.83 35.90
C CYS A 87 8.75 7.50 36.32
N VAL A 88 7.50 7.29 35.94
CA VAL A 88 6.82 5.99 36.02
C VAL A 88 6.65 5.42 34.62
N TYR A 89 7.29 4.28 34.34
CA TYR A 89 7.16 3.55 33.08
C TYR A 89 6.25 2.35 33.25
N ILE A 90 5.19 2.27 32.46
CA ILE A 90 4.11 1.29 32.58
C ILE A 90 4.11 0.39 31.35
N SER A 91 4.32 -0.90 31.56
CA SER A 91 4.28 -1.91 30.49
C SER A 91 3.09 -2.88 30.66
N PRO A 92 2.48 -3.36 29.55
CA PRO A 92 1.54 -4.48 29.62
C PRO A 92 2.18 -5.79 30.11
N LEU A 93 3.48 -6.04 29.87
CA LEU A 93 4.10 -7.35 30.10
C LEU A 93 5.23 -7.31 31.13
N LYS A 94 5.23 -8.27 32.06
CA LYS A 94 6.27 -8.40 33.09
C LYS A 94 7.68 -8.59 32.51
N ALA A 95 7.82 -9.35 31.42
CA ALA A 95 9.09 -9.56 30.72
C ALA A 95 9.69 -8.23 30.21
N LEU A 96 8.85 -7.40 29.59
CA LEU A 96 9.26 -6.13 28.98
C LEU A 96 9.77 -5.13 30.03
N ASN A 97 9.32 -5.23 31.28
CA ASN A 97 9.88 -4.45 32.39
C ASN A 97 11.33 -4.83 32.74
N SER A 98 11.72 -6.11 32.63
CA SER A 98 13.11 -6.54 32.83
C SER A 98 14.02 -6.02 31.72
N ASP A 99 13.58 -6.16 30.47
CA ASP A 99 14.30 -5.68 29.28
C ASP A 99 14.57 -4.18 29.32
N ILE A 100 13.54 -3.39 29.63
CA ILE A 100 13.65 -1.94 29.71
C ILE A 100 14.56 -1.49 30.86
N ALA A 101 14.58 -2.22 31.98
CA ALA A 101 15.52 -1.93 33.07
C ALA A 101 16.98 -2.16 32.67
N VAL A 102 17.29 -3.29 32.00
CA VAL A 102 18.64 -3.56 31.47
C VAL A 102 19.04 -2.49 30.44
N ASN A 103 18.13 -2.17 29.50
CA ASN A 103 18.32 -1.17 28.47
C ASN A 103 18.34 0.29 28.97
N LEU A 104 18.19 0.53 30.28
CA LEU A 104 18.40 1.82 30.96
C LEU A 104 19.66 1.84 31.83
N ILE A 105 19.88 0.77 32.60
CA ILE A 105 21.03 0.65 33.52
C ILE A 105 22.35 0.61 32.74
N GLN A 106 22.36 0.01 31.54
CA GLN A 106 23.57 0.02 30.69
C GLN A 106 23.91 1.45 30.19
N PRO A 107 23.01 2.20 29.51
CA PRO A 107 23.25 3.61 29.18
C PRO A 107 23.73 4.46 30.36
N LEU A 108 23.12 4.33 31.54
CA LEU A 108 23.51 5.09 32.73
C LEU A 108 24.97 4.83 33.11
N LYS A 109 25.39 3.56 33.22
CA LYS A 109 26.79 3.20 33.52
C LYS A 109 27.78 3.71 32.46
N GLU A 110 27.38 3.71 31.19
CA GLU A 110 28.21 4.26 30.11
C GLU A 110 28.35 5.79 30.20
N ILE A 111 27.30 6.50 30.61
CA ILE A 111 27.33 7.94 30.88
C ILE A 111 28.18 8.25 32.13
N GLU A 112 28.04 7.49 33.21
CA GLU A 112 28.87 7.61 34.43
C GLU A 112 30.36 7.38 34.12
N THR A 113 30.67 6.38 33.28
CA THR A 113 32.04 6.13 32.77
C THR A 113 32.57 7.31 31.94
N LEU A 114 31.71 7.96 31.15
CA LEU A 114 32.07 9.15 30.37
C LEU A 114 32.16 10.44 31.20
N ALA A 115 31.52 10.47 32.38
CA ALA A 115 31.56 11.55 33.36
C ALA A 115 32.75 11.43 34.34
N GLY A 116 33.30 10.24 34.52
CA GLY A 116 34.36 9.96 35.50
C GLY A 116 33.86 9.91 36.96
N LYS A 117 32.54 9.86 37.18
CA LYS A 117 31.89 9.82 38.50
C LYS A 117 30.57 9.05 38.44
N GLU A 118 30.16 8.46 39.57
CA GLU A 118 28.76 8.04 39.72
C GLU A 118 27.84 9.28 39.66
N LEU A 119 26.71 9.14 38.97
CA LEU A 119 25.64 10.13 38.90
C LEU A 119 24.48 9.74 39.84
N GLY A 120 24.51 8.52 40.38
CA GLY A 120 23.58 8.07 41.42
C GLY A 120 22.13 7.90 40.94
N ILE A 121 21.90 7.85 39.63
CA ILE A 121 20.56 7.76 39.02
C ILE A 121 19.99 6.35 39.21
N ARG A 122 18.83 6.24 39.86
CA ARG A 122 18.26 4.97 40.33
C ARG A 122 17.10 4.50 39.44
N VAL A 123 17.18 3.27 38.95
CA VAL A 123 16.13 2.59 38.17
C VAL A 123 15.70 1.33 38.91
N ALA A 124 14.40 1.05 39.04
CA ALA A 124 13.91 -0.16 39.69
C ALA A 124 12.62 -0.73 39.08
N VAL A 125 12.51 -2.06 39.08
CA VAL A 125 11.35 -2.80 38.56
C VAL A 125 10.43 -3.24 39.71
N ARG A 126 9.18 -2.79 39.67
CA ARG A 126 8.13 -3.09 40.64
C ARG A 126 6.98 -3.81 39.95
N THR A 127 6.93 -5.14 40.11
CA THR A 127 5.82 -5.98 39.63
C THR A 127 5.34 -6.93 40.74
N GLY A 128 4.39 -7.81 40.43
CA GLY A 128 4.07 -8.97 41.27
C GLY A 128 5.30 -9.85 41.58
N ASP A 129 6.27 -9.94 40.67
CA ASP A 129 7.47 -10.79 40.78
C ASP A 129 8.60 -10.13 41.62
N THR A 130 8.36 -8.96 42.21
CA THR A 130 9.28 -8.25 43.10
C THR A 130 9.14 -8.77 44.54
N SER A 131 10.24 -9.21 45.15
CA SER A 131 10.27 -9.74 46.53
C SER A 131 10.00 -8.66 47.59
N SER A 132 9.62 -9.08 48.80
CA SER A 132 9.43 -8.18 49.94
C SER A 132 10.71 -7.41 50.33
N SER A 133 11.89 -8.00 50.10
CA SER A 133 13.19 -7.33 50.32
C SER A 133 13.41 -6.19 49.33
N GLU A 134 13.22 -6.44 48.03
CA GLU A 134 13.29 -5.39 46.99
C GLU A 134 12.24 -4.29 47.23
N LYS A 135 11.01 -4.66 47.60
CA LYS A 135 9.93 -3.72 47.97
C LYS A 135 10.32 -2.81 49.15
N GLN A 136 11.12 -3.30 50.11
CA GLN A 136 11.65 -2.49 51.20
C GLN A 136 12.86 -1.65 50.79
N LYS A 137 13.75 -2.14 49.91
CA LYS A 137 14.89 -1.37 49.39
C LYS A 137 14.43 -0.09 48.67
N MET A 138 13.37 -0.18 47.87
CA MET A 138 12.73 0.97 47.19
C MET A 138 12.19 2.05 48.15
N LEU A 139 11.93 1.72 49.42
CA LEU A 139 11.51 2.67 50.47
C LEU A 139 12.68 3.26 51.27
N LYS A 140 13.92 2.78 51.04
CA LYS A 140 15.15 3.26 51.69
C LYS A 140 16.09 4.01 50.75
N LYS A 141 15.97 3.79 49.43
CA LYS A 141 16.55 4.57 48.35
C LYS A 141 15.50 4.60 47.23
N VAL A 142 14.97 5.78 46.91
CA VAL A 142 13.84 5.91 45.98
C VAL A 142 14.35 5.76 44.54
N PRO A 143 13.66 5.02 43.66
CA PRO A 143 14.03 4.96 42.25
C PRO A 143 13.55 6.20 41.50
N HIS A 144 14.46 6.91 40.84
CA HIS A 144 14.13 8.03 39.96
C HIS A 144 13.30 7.60 38.75
N ILE A 145 13.54 6.37 38.25
CA ILE A 145 12.72 5.71 37.23
C ILE A 145 12.12 4.42 37.80
N LEU A 146 10.80 4.40 37.96
CA LEU A 146 10.01 3.26 38.44
C LEU A 146 9.35 2.54 37.26
N ILE A 147 9.74 1.29 37.02
CA ILE A 147 9.23 0.45 35.94
C ILE A 147 8.18 -0.51 36.52
N THR A 148 6.95 -0.54 35.99
CA THR A 148 5.78 -1.19 36.61
C THR A 148 4.79 -1.79 35.60
N THR A 149 3.77 -2.51 36.09
CA THR A 149 2.55 -2.89 35.32
C THR A 149 1.34 -2.11 35.82
N PRO A 150 0.22 -2.01 35.07
CA PRO A 150 -0.99 -1.35 35.52
C PRO A 150 -1.47 -1.79 36.92
N GLU A 151 -1.53 -3.09 37.17
CA GLU A 151 -1.94 -3.66 38.46
C GLU A 151 -0.95 -3.29 39.57
N SER A 152 0.34 -3.33 39.24
CA SER A 152 1.40 -3.03 40.21
C SER A 152 1.45 -1.54 40.57
N LEU A 153 1.08 -0.65 39.63
CA LEU A 153 0.84 0.77 39.88
C LEU A 153 -0.37 0.99 40.79
N ALA A 154 -1.51 0.37 40.50
CA ALA A 154 -2.72 0.47 41.30
C ALA A 154 -2.57 -0.13 42.73
N ILE A 155 -1.66 -1.09 42.93
CA ILE A 155 -1.20 -1.54 44.26
C ILE A 155 -0.30 -0.51 44.94
N CYS A 156 0.62 0.12 44.20
CA CYS A 156 1.52 1.14 44.75
C CYS A 156 0.77 2.40 45.20
N LEU A 157 -0.26 2.81 44.46
CA LEU A 157 -1.16 3.92 44.80
C LEU A 157 -1.87 3.72 46.15
N VAL A 158 -2.35 2.50 46.47
CA VAL A 158 -2.95 2.19 47.78
C VAL A 158 -1.94 1.80 48.89
N SER A 159 -0.65 1.78 48.59
CA SER A 159 0.40 1.31 49.52
C SER A 159 0.86 2.44 50.44
N PRO A 160 0.61 2.41 51.78
CA PRO A 160 0.70 3.61 52.63
C PRO A 160 2.06 4.34 52.65
N LYS A 161 3.18 3.62 52.54
CA LYS A 161 4.52 4.24 52.47
C LYS A 161 5.00 4.52 51.05
N PHE A 162 4.37 3.92 50.04
CA PHE A 162 4.81 4.00 48.65
C PHE A 162 4.00 5.04 47.85
N LYS A 163 2.73 5.29 48.18
CA LYS A 163 1.95 6.39 47.58
C LYS A 163 2.63 7.74 47.78
N ASN A 164 3.26 7.93 48.93
CA ASN A 164 4.04 9.12 49.28
C ASN A 164 5.30 9.30 48.41
N LEU A 165 5.73 8.28 47.64
CA LEU A 165 6.81 8.39 46.65
C LEU A 165 6.29 8.68 45.24
N LEU A 166 4.97 8.78 45.07
CA LEU A 166 4.28 9.00 43.80
C LEU A 166 3.55 10.36 43.79
N HIS A 167 4.21 11.38 44.32
CA HIS A 167 3.82 12.79 44.22
C HIS A 167 4.84 13.54 43.34
N ASP A 168 4.42 14.66 42.75
CA ASP A 168 5.23 15.53 41.88
C ASP A 168 6.09 14.77 40.86
N ILE A 169 5.49 13.78 40.21
CA ILE A 169 6.08 12.96 39.16
C ILE A 169 6.08 13.75 37.85
N ASP A 170 7.22 13.73 37.17
CA ASP A 170 7.50 14.53 36.00
C ASP A 170 7.03 13.87 34.69
N TRP A 171 7.10 12.53 34.59
CA TRP A 171 6.58 11.77 33.45
C TRP A 171 5.89 10.45 33.82
N ALA A 172 4.82 10.11 33.09
CA ALA A 172 4.31 8.75 32.97
C ALA A 172 4.48 8.27 31.53
N ILE A 173 5.32 7.25 31.31
CA ILE A 173 5.42 6.55 30.02
C ILE A 173 4.49 5.35 30.04
N ILE A 174 3.65 5.20 29.01
CA ILE A 174 2.80 4.02 28.80
C ILE A 174 3.28 3.37 27.50
N ASP A 175 3.85 2.17 27.57
CA ASP A 175 4.31 1.43 26.38
C ASP A 175 3.26 0.46 25.82
N GLU A 176 3.35 0.25 24.51
CA GLU A 176 2.39 -0.44 23.65
C GLU A 176 0.91 -0.15 24.03
N VAL A 177 0.57 1.14 24.13
CA VAL A 177 -0.75 1.66 24.58
C VAL A 177 -1.93 0.93 23.90
N HIS A 178 -1.77 0.55 22.64
CA HIS A 178 -2.78 -0.19 21.87
C HIS A 178 -3.19 -1.53 22.51
N SER A 179 -2.25 -2.26 23.11
CA SER A 179 -2.49 -3.60 23.69
C SER A 179 -3.36 -3.58 24.95
N ILE A 180 -3.54 -2.41 25.56
CA ILE A 180 -4.36 -2.21 26.76
C ILE A 180 -5.60 -1.36 26.48
N ALA A 181 -5.57 -0.45 25.50
CA ALA A 181 -6.69 0.44 25.19
C ALA A 181 -8.00 -0.31 24.84
N GLU A 182 -7.92 -1.51 24.27
CA GLU A 182 -9.10 -2.29 23.82
C GLU A 182 -9.84 -3.06 24.92
N ASN A 183 -9.34 -3.06 26.16
CA ASN A 183 -9.84 -3.96 27.20
C ASN A 183 -9.93 -3.30 28.58
N LYS A 184 -10.60 -3.99 29.52
CA LYS A 184 -10.85 -3.49 30.89
C LYS A 184 -9.57 -3.14 31.66
N ARG A 185 -8.42 -3.70 31.28
CA ARG A 185 -7.11 -3.36 31.85
C ARG A 185 -6.63 -1.95 31.48
N GLY A 186 -6.96 -1.48 30.27
CA GLY A 186 -6.76 -0.08 29.89
C GLY A 186 -7.71 0.86 30.63
N VAL A 187 -8.94 0.42 30.91
CA VAL A 187 -9.91 1.18 31.71
C VAL A 187 -9.40 1.37 33.14
N ASP A 188 -8.88 0.31 33.76
CA ASP A 188 -8.25 0.34 35.09
C ASP A 188 -7.00 1.23 35.11
N LEU A 189 -6.15 1.16 34.08
CA LEU A 189 -5.01 2.06 33.94
C LEU A 189 -5.44 3.52 33.77
N SER A 190 -6.48 3.82 33.00
CA SER A 190 -6.92 5.20 32.76
C SER A 190 -7.32 5.90 34.07
N LEU A 191 -8.09 5.22 34.94
CA LEU A 191 -8.41 5.72 36.28
C LEU A 191 -7.16 5.80 37.19
N SER A 192 -6.25 4.82 37.10
CA SER A 192 -4.98 4.85 37.84
C SER A 192 -4.07 6.01 37.41
N LEU A 193 -4.10 6.42 36.14
CA LEU A 193 -3.39 7.60 35.62
C LEU A 193 -4.05 8.92 36.03
N GLU A 194 -5.39 8.97 36.20
CA GLU A 194 -6.05 10.13 36.78
C GLU A 194 -5.74 10.28 38.29
N ARG A 195 -5.69 9.18 39.05
CA ARG A 195 -5.20 9.17 40.45
C ARG A 195 -3.76 9.68 40.53
N LEU A 196 -2.88 9.21 39.64
CA LEU A 196 -1.49 9.67 39.57
C LEU A 196 -1.37 11.16 39.20
N GLN A 197 -2.18 11.64 38.24
CA GLN A 197 -2.21 13.05 37.84
C GLN A 197 -2.79 13.98 38.91
N HIS A 198 -3.73 13.50 39.74
CA HIS A 198 -4.23 14.25 40.89
C HIS A 198 -3.09 14.53 41.89
N SER A 199 -2.26 13.53 42.17
CA SER A 199 -1.03 13.65 42.99
C SER A 199 0.17 14.27 42.25
N SER A 200 0.06 14.58 40.95
CA SER A 200 1.15 15.12 40.13
C SER A 200 0.58 15.96 38.97
N PRO A 201 0.08 17.18 39.24
CA PRO A 201 -0.70 17.94 38.26
C PRO A 201 0.05 18.23 36.96
N ALA A 202 1.37 18.49 37.05
CA ALA A 202 2.24 18.80 35.92
C ALA A 202 2.77 17.58 35.14
N MET A 203 2.42 16.35 35.54
CA MET A 203 2.95 15.11 34.95
C MET A 203 2.69 15.01 33.44
N CYS A 204 3.75 14.82 32.65
CA CYS A 204 3.67 14.60 31.21
C CYS A 204 3.39 13.12 30.88
N ARG A 205 2.37 12.85 30.06
CA ARG A 205 2.03 11.49 29.60
C ARG A 205 2.61 11.19 28.21
N VAL A 206 3.43 10.14 28.13
CA VAL A 206 4.15 9.70 26.94
C VAL A 206 3.64 8.32 26.53
N GLY A 207 2.81 8.27 25.49
CA GLY A 207 2.34 7.01 24.92
C GLY A 207 3.28 6.51 23.83
N LEU A 208 3.70 5.25 23.90
CA LEU A 208 4.45 4.57 22.84
C LEU A 208 3.57 3.49 22.21
N SER A 209 3.53 3.40 20.88
CA SER A 209 2.74 2.37 20.20
C SER A 209 3.31 1.95 18.85
N ALA A 210 3.16 0.66 18.53
CA ALA A 210 3.13 0.16 17.16
C ALA A 210 1.96 0.77 16.33
N THR A 211 1.88 0.42 15.04
CA THR A 211 0.91 0.99 14.08
C THR A 211 -0.55 0.73 14.47
N ILE A 212 -1.36 1.79 14.51
CA ILE A 212 -2.74 1.80 15.00
C ILE A 212 -3.61 2.84 14.27
N GLU A 213 -4.92 2.62 14.26
CA GLU A 213 -5.91 3.60 13.78
C GLU A 213 -7.24 3.43 14.56
N PRO A 214 -7.93 4.52 14.98
CA PRO A 214 -7.53 5.92 14.91
C PRO A 214 -6.56 6.36 16.02
N LEU A 215 -5.47 7.03 15.64
CA LEU A 215 -4.47 7.59 16.57
C LEU A 215 -5.07 8.63 17.51
N GLU A 216 -6.06 9.38 17.02
CA GLU A 216 -6.74 10.45 17.74
C GLU A 216 -7.52 9.96 18.97
N GLU A 217 -8.11 8.76 18.92
CA GLU A 217 -8.81 8.20 20.10
C GLU A 217 -7.84 7.58 21.11
N ILE A 218 -6.74 6.97 20.66
CA ILE A 218 -5.68 6.50 21.58
C ILE A 218 -4.95 7.69 22.23
N ALA A 219 -4.78 8.81 21.53
CA ALA A 219 -4.23 10.03 22.12
C ALA A 219 -5.13 10.60 23.23
N LYS A 220 -6.47 10.57 23.05
CA LYS A 220 -7.42 10.91 24.12
C LYS A 220 -7.37 9.90 25.28
N PHE A 221 -7.34 8.61 24.98
CA PHE A 221 -7.25 7.56 26.01
C PHE A 221 -6.00 7.72 26.90
N LEU A 222 -4.85 8.04 26.30
CA LEU A 222 -3.61 8.34 27.00
C LEU A 222 -3.75 9.55 27.95
N VAL A 223 -4.25 10.69 27.45
CA VAL A 223 -4.24 11.96 28.20
C VAL A 223 -5.49 12.22 29.05
N GLY A 224 -6.51 11.37 28.94
CA GLY A 224 -7.83 11.62 29.54
C GLY A 224 -8.63 12.67 28.77
N ASN A 225 -9.66 13.20 29.42
CA ASN A 225 -10.54 14.21 28.83
C ASN A 225 -9.86 15.59 28.74
N GLU A 226 -10.21 16.35 27.70
CA GLU A 226 -9.83 17.76 27.40
C GLU A 226 -8.33 18.09 27.21
N ARG A 227 -7.41 17.39 27.88
CA ARG A 227 -5.96 17.67 27.89
C ARG A 227 -5.35 17.73 26.48
N PRO A 228 -4.28 18.51 26.26
CA PRO A 228 -3.57 18.52 24.99
C PRO A 228 -2.74 17.24 24.79
N CYS A 229 -2.55 16.84 23.52
CA CYS A 229 -1.62 15.78 23.12
C CYS A 229 -1.07 16.05 21.72
N LYS A 230 0.22 15.79 21.50
CA LYS A 230 0.87 15.80 20.18
C LYS A 230 1.04 14.36 19.67
N ILE A 231 0.49 14.06 18.51
CA ILE A 231 0.66 12.78 17.81
C ILE A 231 1.89 12.88 16.91
N ILE A 232 2.78 11.90 17.03
CA ILE A 232 3.98 11.71 16.22
C ILE A 232 3.78 10.43 15.42
N ASP A 233 3.50 10.57 14.12
CA ASP A 233 3.08 9.47 13.25
C ASP A 233 4.22 9.06 12.30
N VAL A 234 5.27 8.49 12.87
CA VAL A 234 6.54 8.17 12.18
C VAL A 234 6.52 6.71 11.72
N GLN A 235 5.52 6.40 10.90
CA GLN A 235 5.38 5.11 10.26
C GLN A 235 6.41 4.96 9.13
N PHE A 236 7.65 4.59 9.49
CA PHE A 236 8.48 3.85 8.53
C PHE A 236 7.63 2.68 8.06
N ILE A 237 7.44 2.56 6.74
CA ILE A 237 7.01 1.29 6.19
C ILE A 237 8.13 0.33 6.59
N LYS A 238 7.90 -0.55 7.56
CA LYS A 238 8.78 -1.68 7.80
C LYS A 238 8.41 -2.77 6.82
N LYS A 239 9.16 -3.86 6.85
CA LYS A 239 9.20 -4.78 5.75
C LYS A 239 8.77 -6.18 6.28
N LEU A 240 7.91 -6.98 5.62
CA LEU A 240 7.42 -8.30 6.11
C LEU A 240 7.22 -9.40 5.01
N ASP A 241 8.15 -10.38 4.84
CA ASP A 241 7.99 -11.54 3.93
C ASP A 241 7.14 -12.61 4.63
N LEU A 242 5.84 -12.64 4.33
CA LEU A 242 4.87 -13.50 4.98
C LEU A 242 4.36 -14.58 4.02
N LYS A 243 4.28 -15.83 4.48
CA LYS A 243 3.66 -16.95 3.75
C LYS A 243 2.79 -17.78 4.68
N VAL A 244 1.69 -18.31 4.17
CA VAL A 244 0.98 -19.45 4.80
C VAL A 244 1.57 -20.73 4.20
N ILE A 245 1.77 -21.74 5.03
CA ILE A 245 2.26 -23.07 4.66
C ILE A 245 1.28 -24.11 5.20
N SER A 246 0.73 -24.94 4.32
CA SER A 246 0.14 -26.21 4.70
C SER A 246 1.26 -27.26 4.81
N PRO A 247 1.34 -28.07 5.89
CA PRO A 247 2.28 -29.20 5.97
C PRO A 247 2.00 -30.32 4.94
N VAL A 248 0.81 -30.33 4.35
CA VAL A 248 0.31 -31.40 3.47
C VAL A 248 -0.44 -30.83 2.27
N ASN A 249 -0.54 -31.62 1.20
CA ASN A 249 -1.23 -31.22 -0.04
C ASN A 249 -2.77 -31.20 0.11
N ASP A 250 -3.31 -31.95 1.08
CA ASP A 250 -4.74 -32.05 1.38
C ASP A 250 -4.93 -32.05 2.90
N LEU A 251 -5.74 -31.13 3.41
CA LEU A 251 -6.08 -30.97 4.84
C LEU A 251 -7.46 -31.59 5.19
N ILE A 252 -8.16 -32.17 4.22
CA ILE A 252 -9.49 -32.77 4.37
C ILE A 252 -9.38 -34.28 4.56
N ASN A 253 -8.53 -34.95 3.76
CA ASN A 253 -8.44 -36.41 3.70
C ASN A 253 -7.19 -37.00 4.41
N VAL A 254 -6.46 -36.19 5.17
CA VAL A 254 -5.22 -36.61 5.86
C VAL A 254 -5.49 -37.20 7.24
N THR A 255 -4.70 -38.19 7.66
CA THR A 255 -4.76 -38.72 9.03
C THR A 255 -4.05 -37.79 10.02
N TRP A 256 -4.54 -37.69 11.26
CA TRP A 256 -3.91 -36.90 12.32
C TRP A 256 -2.42 -37.23 12.52
N ASN A 257 -2.06 -38.52 12.45
CA ASN A 257 -0.67 -38.97 12.62
C ASN A 257 0.25 -38.49 11.47
N GLU A 258 -0.24 -38.50 10.23
CA GLU A 258 0.54 -37.97 9.10
C GLU A 258 0.63 -36.45 9.15
N LEU A 259 -0.49 -35.75 9.39
CA LEU A 259 -0.51 -34.29 9.54
C LEU A 259 0.46 -33.82 10.66
N GLU A 260 0.43 -34.49 11.82
CA GLU A 260 1.30 -34.14 12.95
C GLU A 260 2.77 -34.41 12.63
N LYS A 261 3.10 -35.57 12.03
CA LYS A 261 4.45 -35.87 11.51
C LYS A 261 4.94 -34.79 10.53
N ARG A 262 4.15 -34.48 9.50
CA ARG A 262 4.47 -33.49 8.46
C ARG A 262 4.64 -32.07 9.02
N THR A 263 3.82 -31.70 10.01
CA THR A 263 3.95 -30.42 10.71
C THR A 263 5.32 -30.30 11.38
N TYR A 264 5.75 -31.34 12.12
CA TYR A 264 7.05 -31.31 12.77
C TYR A 264 8.24 -31.43 11.80
N GLU A 265 8.09 -32.13 10.67
CA GLU A 265 9.07 -32.10 9.56
C GLU A 265 9.27 -30.67 9.03
N VAL A 266 8.19 -29.98 8.65
CA VAL A 266 8.22 -28.60 8.13
C VAL A 266 8.77 -27.60 9.15
N LEU A 267 8.35 -27.69 10.42
CA LEU A 267 8.91 -26.86 11.50
C LEU A 267 10.42 -27.06 11.61
N ASN A 268 10.88 -28.31 11.62
CA ASN A 268 12.30 -28.64 11.74
C ASN A 268 13.11 -28.11 10.55
N GLU A 269 12.64 -28.28 9.31
CA GLU A 269 13.30 -27.72 8.13
C GLU A 269 13.43 -26.19 8.22
N LEU A 270 12.33 -25.51 8.55
CA LEU A 270 12.30 -24.06 8.70
C LEU A 270 13.25 -23.56 9.80
N ILE A 271 13.28 -24.21 10.97
CA ILE A 271 14.20 -23.87 12.07
C ILE A 271 15.66 -24.07 11.62
N GLN A 272 15.97 -25.18 10.94
CA GLN A 272 17.36 -25.51 10.60
C GLN A 272 17.93 -24.58 9.52
N GLN A 273 17.10 -24.09 8.59
CA GLN A 273 17.45 -23.08 7.58
C GLN A 273 17.76 -21.67 8.13
N HIS A 274 17.46 -21.39 9.40
CA HIS A 274 17.54 -20.06 10.01
C HIS A 274 18.47 -20.07 11.23
N LYS A 275 19.03 -18.93 11.64
CA LYS A 275 19.94 -18.89 12.80
C LYS A 275 19.16 -19.09 14.10
N THR A 276 18.09 -18.34 14.27
CA THR A 276 17.33 -18.24 15.53
C THR A 276 15.86 -18.02 15.18
N THR A 277 15.06 -19.07 15.36
CA THR A 277 13.63 -19.08 15.03
C THR A 277 12.75 -18.84 16.27
N LEU A 278 11.76 -17.98 16.16
CA LEU A 278 10.74 -17.78 17.20
C LEU A 278 9.40 -18.37 16.73
N ILE A 279 8.84 -19.32 17.48
CA ILE A 279 7.59 -20.00 17.16
C ILE A 279 6.51 -19.59 18.15
N PHE A 280 5.44 -18.96 17.67
CA PHE A 280 4.26 -18.67 18.49
C PHE A 280 3.24 -19.81 18.43
N THR A 281 2.59 -20.05 19.57
CA THR A 281 1.56 -21.07 19.77
C THR A 281 0.39 -20.47 20.56
N ASN A 282 -0.84 -20.84 20.21
CA ASN A 282 -2.04 -20.24 20.80
C ASN A 282 -2.31 -20.63 22.27
N THR A 283 -1.65 -21.66 22.83
CA THR A 283 -1.81 -22.06 24.24
C THR A 283 -0.48 -22.48 24.88
N ARG A 284 -0.41 -22.35 26.22
CA ARG A 284 0.76 -22.76 27.02
C ARG A 284 1.08 -24.26 26.86
N ALA A 285 0.04 -25.10 26.86
CA ALA A 285 0.17 -26.54 26.64
C ALA A 285 0.65 -26.89 25.21
N ALA A 286 0.32 -26.08 24.20
CA ALA A 286 0.88 -26.23 22.85
C ALA A 286 2.37 -25.82 22.80
N THR A 287 2.77 -24.78 23.53
CA THR A 287 4.18 -24.36 23.65
C THR A 287 5.07 -25.52 24.10
N GLU A 288 4.76 -26.15 25.24
CA GLU A 288 5.54 -27.26 25.79
C GLU A 288 5.47 -28.51 24.90
N ARG A 289 4.29 -28.82 24.33
CA ARG A 289 4.11 -29.97 23.41
C ARG A 289 4.99 -29.84 22.17
N VAL A 290 5.11 -28.64 21.59
CA VAL A 290 5.95 -28.39 20.41
C VAL A 290 7.43 -28.51 20.75
N VAL A 291 7.87 -27.98 21.91
CA VAL A 291 9.25 -28.16 22.39
C VAL A 291 9.57 -29.63 22.65
N HIS A 292 8.68 -30.35 23.32
CA HIS A 292 8.84 -31.78 23.56
C HIS A 292 8.95 -32.55 22.24
N ASN A 293 7.99 -32.39 21.32
CA ASN A 293 7.98 -33.12 20.06
C ASN A 293 9.19 -32.82 19.17
N LEU A 294 9.68 -31.57 19.12
CA LEU A 294 10.90 -31.25 18.39
C LEU A 294 12.15 -31.90 19.02
N LYS A 295 12.26 -31.93 20.36
CA LYS A 295 13.34 -32.63 21.07
C LYS A 295 13.27 -34.14 20.90
N THR A 296 12.09 -34.75 21.04
CA THR A 296 11.89 -36.20 20.95
C THR A 296 12.08 -36.71 19.52
N LYS A 297 11.54 -36.03 18.50
CA LYS A 297 11.60 -36.49 17.10
C LYS A 297 12.92 -36.17 16.39
N PHE A 298 13.68 -35.16 16.84
CA PHE A 298 14.88 -34.68 16.14
C PHE A 298 16.09 -34.38 17.05
N GLY A 299 16.13 -34.92 18.27
CA GLY A 299 16.99 -34.47 19.37
C GLY A 299 18.46 -34.15 19.04
N LYS A 300 19.12 -34.92 18.17
CA LYS A 300 20.51 -34.64 17.71
C LYS A 300 20.71 -33.24 17.09
N LYS A 301 19.65 -32.53 16.69
CA LYS A 301 19.70 -31.16 16.14
C LYS A 301 19.32 -30.05 17.15
N TYR A 302 19.01 -30.43 18.41
CA TYR A 302 18.46 -29.55 19.44
C TYR A 302 19.17 -29.66 20.80
N TYR A 303 20.29 -30.38 20.84
CA TYR A 303 21.25 -30.37 21.93
C TYR A 303 22.64 -30.08 21.36
N GLU A 304 23.41 -29.29 22.11
CA GLU A 304 24.84 -29.07 21.92
C GLU A 304 25.60 -30.02 22.86
N ILE A 305 26.81 -30.43 22.45
CA ILE A 305 27.67 -31.33 23.22
C ILE A 305 28.92 -30.55 23.58
N SER A 306 29.15 -30.29 24.86
CA SER A 306 30.44 -29.77 25.32
C SER A 306 31.49 -30.90 25.33
N GLU A 307 32.69 -30.61 24.86
CA GLU A 307 33.86 -31.49 25.07
C GLU A 307 34.50 -31.22 26.45
N GLU A 308 34.25 -30.05 27.04
CA GLU A 308 34.65 -29.73 28.42
C GLU A 308 33.76 -30.48 29.45
N PRO A 309 34.37 -31.10 30.48
CA PRO A 309 33.65 -31.78 31.54
C PRO A 309 33.10 -30.79 32.61
N PRO A 310 31.93 -31.07 33.23
CA PRO A 310 31.07 -32.23 32.99
C PRO A 310 30.29 -32.10 31.67
N TYR A 311 30.11 -33.23 30.96
CA TYR A 311 29.44 -33.32 29.65
C TYR A 311 27.95 -32.88 29.70
N ALA A 312 27.71 -31.57 29.68
CA ALA A 312 26.40 -30.98 29.84
C ALA A 312 25.70 -30.82 28.49
N LYS A 313 24.58 -31.53 28.30
CA LYS A 313 23.71 -31.35 27.12
C LYS A 313 22.95 -30.03 27.20
N SER A 314 23.60 -28.93 26.82
CA SER A 314 22.95 -27.65 26.58
C SER A 314 21.85 -27.83 25.53
N SER A 315 20.66 -27.25 25.74
CA SER A 315 19.52 -27.45 24.85
C SER A 315 19.26 -26.19 24.02
N LEU A 316 19.38 -26.34 22.70
CA LEU A 316 19.27 -25.24 21.73
C LEU A 316 17.81 -24.80 21.45
N ILE A 317 16.84 -25.36 22.19
CA ILE A 317 15.42 -25.00 22.12
C ILE A 317 14.75 -24.92 23.50
N GLY A 318 14.12 -23.77 23.76
CA GLY A 318 13.41 -23.47 25.00
C GLY A 318 11.91 -23.20 24.80
N ALA A 319 11.13 -23.41 25.86
CA ALA A 319 9.75 -22.94 25.98
C ALA A 319 9.72 -21.59 26.69
N HIS A 320 8.75 -20.73 26.35
CA HIS A 320 8.53 -19.46 27.04
C HIS A 320 7.04 -19.16 27.20
N HIS A 321 6.53 -19.20 28.44
CA HIS A 321 5.16 -18.77 28.74
C HIS A 321 4.99 -18.41 30.21
N GLY A 322 3.89 -17.69 30.52
CA GLY A 322 3.62 -17.13 31.85
C GLY A 322 3.52 -18.12 33.02
N SER A 323 3.39 -19.43 32.78
CA SER A 323 3.45 -20.45 33.84
C SER A 323 4.87 -20.85 34.27
N LEU A 324 5.92 -20.41 33.56
CA LEU A 324 7.31 -20.72 33.93
C LEU A 324 7.80 -19.78 35.05
N SER A 325 8.67 -20.30 35.90
CA SER A 325 9.33 -19.52 36.95
C SER A 325 10.11 -18.33 36.37
N LYS A 326 10.31 -17.31 37.20
CA LYS A 326 11.03 -16.08 36.84
C LYS A 326 12.41 -16.41 36.26
N ASP A 327 13.12 -17.32 36.89
CA ASP A 327 14.52 -17.64 36.60
C ASP A 327 14.66 -18.46 35.31
N VAL A 328 13.71 -19.36 35.03
CA VAL A 328 13.65 -20.09 33.75
C VAL A 328 13.29 -19.14 32.59
N ARG A 329 12.33 -18.23 32.79
CA ARG A 329 11.99 -17.20 31.78
C ARG A 329 13.21 -16.32 31.48
N PHE A 330 13.83 -15.77 32.52
CA PHE A 330 15.01 -14.92 32.40
C PHE A 330 16.19 -15.63 31.72
N ALA A 331 16.44 -16.91 32.04
CA ALA A 331 17.48 -17.70 31.38
C ALA A 331 17.22 -17.88 29.88
N ILE A 332 15.97 -18.15 29.47
CA ILE A 332 15.59 -18.26 28.04
C ILE A 332 15.65 -16.89 27.34
N GLU A 333 15.17 -15.82 27.98
CA GLU A 333 15.27 -14.44 27.50
C GLU A 333 16.74 -14.04 27.26
N GLN A 334 17.65 -14.35 28.21
CA GLN A 334 19.08 -14.08 28.11
C GLN A 334 19.76 -14.93 27.03
N GLN A 335 19.54 -16.25 27.00
CA GLN A 335 20.14 -17.13 25.99
C GLN A 335 19.67 -16.81 24.56
N LEU A 336 18.44 -16.32 24.40
CA LEU A 336 17.92 -15.82 23.13
C LEU A 336 18.59 -14.50 22.73
N ARG A 337 18.74 -13.54 23.65
CA ARG A 337 19.46 -12.27 23.43
C ARG A 337 20.93 -12.49 23.06
N GLU A 338 21.60 -13.44 23.70
CA GLU A 338 22.98 -13.86 23.41
C GLU A 338 23.10 -14.66 22.09
N GLY A 339 21.97 -15.03 21.47
CA GLY A 339 21.94 -15.78 20.21
C GLY A 339 22.39 -17.24 20.33
N LYS A 340 22.32 -17.82 21.54
CA LYS A 340 22.67 -19.22 21.86
C LYS A 340 21.53 -20.20 21.52
N LEU A 341 20.29 -19.72 21.43
CA LEU A 341 19.14 -20.56 21.07
C LEU A 341 18.89 -20.59 19.56
N LYS A 342 18.79 -21.80 19.02
CA LYS A 342 18.40 -22.10 17.63
C LYS A 342 16.90 -21.90 17.43
N CYS A 343 16.11 -22.17 18.47
CA CYS A 343 14.67 -21.97 18.47
C CYS A 343 14.15 -21.56 19.86
N VAL A 344 13.13 -20.72 19.92
CA VAL A 344 12.27 -20.56 21.11
C VAL A 344 10.83 -20.73 20.70
N VAL A 345 10.07 -21.54 21.44
CA VAL A 345 8.63 -21.66 21.28
C VAL A 345 7.97 -20.87 22.41
N SER A 346 6.98 -20.05 22.09
CA SER A 346 6.30 -19.19 23.04
C SER A 346 4.78 -19.25 22.90
N SER A 347 4.08 -18.91 23.98
CA SER A 347 2.71 -18.39 23.88
C SER A 347 2.75 -16.92 23.41
N THR A 348 1.66 -16.17 23.55
CA THR A 348 1.62 -14.71 23.36
C THR A 348 2.62 -13.90 24.22
N SER A 349 3.38 -14.55 25.10
CA SER A 349 4.26 -13.90 26.09
C SER A 349 5.50 -13.20 25.51
N LEU A 350 5.94 -13.57 24.30
CA LEU A 350 7.02 -12.88 23.56
C LEU A 350 6.50 -12.04 22.38
N GLU A 351 5.19 -11.81 22.28
CA GLU A 351 4.56 -11.24 21.08
C GLU A 351 4.70 -9.70 20.98
N LEU A 352 5.02 -9.02 22.09
CA LEU A 352 5.04 -7.55 22.19
C LEU A 352 6.36 -7.02 22.78
N GLY A 353 6.90 -5.98 22.13
CA GLY A 353 7.86 -5.00 22.67
C GLY A 353 9.29 -5.43 23.00
N LEU A 354 9.56 -6.70 23.31
CA LEU A 354 10.84 -7.20 23.83
C LEU A 354 12.04 -7.01 22.87
N ASP A 355 13.22 -6.79 23.43
CA ASP A 355 14.48 -6.73 22.69
C ASP A 355 15.21 -8.08 22.80
N ILE A 356 14.64 -9.05 22.09
CA ILE A 356 15.00 -10.47 22.09
C ILE A 356 16.17 -10.80 21.14
N GLY A 357 17.01 -9.82 20.82
CA GLY A 357 18.20 -10.01 19.99
C GLY A 357 17.89 -10.28 18.51
N TYR A 358 18.69 -11.15 17.87
CA TYR A 358 18.58 -11.43 16.44
C TYR A 358 17.70 -12.66 16.18
N VAL A 359 16.47 -12.43 15.72
CA VAL A 359 15.55 -13.45 15.21
C VAL A 359 15.40 -13.27 13.68
N ASP A 360 15.69 -14.29 12.89
CA ASP A 360 15.64 -14.23 11.43
C ASP A 360 14.42 -14.94 10.80
N LEU A 361 13.69 -15.73 11.59
CA LEU A 361 12.42 -16.33 11.23
C LEU A 361 11.43 -16.27 12.41
N VAL A 362 10.20 -15.83 12.13
CA VAL A 362 9.04 -16.02 13.01
C VAL A 362 8.12 -17.07 12.37
N ILE A 363 7.71 -18.07 13.14
CA ILE A 363 6.64 -19.01 12.78
C ILE A 363 5.43 -18.73 13.68
N LEU A 364 4.24 -18.70 13.09
CA LEU A 364 2.97 -18.77 13.80
C LEU A 364 2.40 -20.17 13.54
N LEU A 365 2.22 -20.97 14.59
CA LEU A 365 1.39 -22.18 14.52
C LEU A 365 -0.05 -21.75 14.80
N ASP A 366 -0.95 -22.00 13.85
CA ASP A 366 -2.34 -21.56 13.88
C ASP A 366 -2.50 -20.01 13.83
N SER A 367 -3.75 -19.52 13.84
CA SER A 367 -4.14 -18.13 13.58
C SER A 367 -3.78 -17.15 14.72
N PRO A 368 -3.21 -15.97 14.41
CA PRO A 368 -3.04 -14.85 15.35
C PRO A 368 -4.27 -13.93 15.49
N LYS A 369 -5.42 -14.30 14.91
CA LYS A 369 -6.76 -13.69 15.11
C LYS A 369 -6.96 -12.20 14.77
N SER A 370 -5.94 -11.45 14.35
CA SER A 370 -6.04 -10.00 14.06
C SER A 370 -5.16 -9.53 12.89
N VAL A 371 -5.50 -8.37 12.31
CA VAL A 371 -5.03 -7.87 11.02
C VAL A 371 -4.12 -6.64 11.14
N ALA A 372 -4.26 -5.84 12.21
CA ALA A 372 -3.70 -4.49 12.46
C ALA A 372 -2.22 -4.15 12.09
N ARG A 373 -1.43 -5.13 11.66
CA ARG A 373 0.04 -5.11 11.66
C ARG A 373 0.68 -4.58 10.33
N ALA A 374 0.11 -3.57 9.59
CA ALA A 374 0.46 -3.40 8.14
C ALA A 374 0.54 -2.05 7.27
N LEU A 375 -0.48 -1.16 7.03
CA LEU A 375 -0.48 0.11 6.17
C LEU A 375 -0.63 0.05 4.58
N GLN A 376 -1.72 0.58 3.95
CA GLN A 376 -2.28 0.41 2.54
C GLN A 376 -1.78 1.31 1.35
N ARG A 377 -1.99 0.93 0.04
CA ARG A 377 -1.68 1.71 -1.25
C ARG A 377 -2.35 1.23 -2.61
N CYS A 378 -2.90 2.08 -3.52
CA CYS A 378 -3.42 1.75 -4.92
C CYS A 378 -3.66 2.95 -5.95
N LEU A 379 -4.02 2.67 -7.24
CA LEU A 379 -4.39 3.57 -8.41
C LEU A 379 -5.89 3.50 -8.85
N THR A 380 -6.42 4.29 -9.81
CA THR A 380 -7.82 4.10 -10.36
C THR A 380 -7.90 3.32 -11.69
N PHE A 381 -9.07 2.74 -12.00
CA PHE A 381 -9.34 1.88 -13.18
C PHE A 381 -8.83 2.45 -14.51
N ASP A 382 -9.09 3.75 -14.73
CA ASP A 382 -8.90 4.46 -15.99
C ASP A 382 -7.45 4.87 -16.28
N MET A 383 -6.54 4.61 -15.34
CA MET A 383 -5.11 4.83 -15.50
C MET A 383 -4.51 3.84 -16.50
N ARG A 384 -3.71 4.33 -17.45
CA ARG A 384 -3.13 3.55 -18.55
C ARG A 384 -1.70 3.14 -18.22
N VAL A 385 -1.40 1.84 -18.26
CA VAL A 385 -0.06 1.28 -18.06
C VAL A 385 0.62 1.08 -19.42
N LEU A 386 1.93 1.34 -19.51
CA LEU A 386 2.73 1.10 -20.71
C LEU A 386 3.18 -0.37 -20.80
N CYS A 387 2.90 -1.03 -21.92
CA CYS A 387 3.16 -2.46 -22.16
C CYS A 387 4.48 -2.71 -22.94
N GLU A 388 4.96 -3.96 -23.02
CA GLU A 388 6.19 -4.35 -23.76
C GLU A 388 6.11 -4.11 -25.29
N ASP A 389 4.93 -4.16 -25.88
CA ASP A 389 4.64 -3.74 -27.26
C ASP A 389 4.51 -2.20 -27.42
N GLY A 390 4.65 -1.48 -26.30
CA GLY A 390 4.49 -0.05 -26.19
C GLY A 390 3.06 0.44 -26.42
N THR A 391 2.04 -0.41 -26.34
CA THR A 391 0.65 0.02 -26.23
C THR A 391 0.33 0.53 -24.82
N TYR A 392 -0.83 1.18 -24.67
CA TYR A 392 -1.32 1.71 -23.40
C TYR A 392 -2.65 1.03 -23.02
N GLN A 393 -2.62 0.15 -22.02
CA GLN A 393 -3.81 -0.60 -21.56
C GLN A 393 -4.25 -0.14 -20.16
N LYS A 394 -5.56 -0.13 -19.88
CA LYS A 394 -6.08 0.37 -18.60
C LYS A 394 -5.75 -0.62 -17.47
N ILE A 395 -5.23 -0.14 -16.34
CA ILE A 395 -4.89 -0.98 -15.19
C ILE A 395 -6.09 -1.76 -14.65
N GLY A 396 -7.30 -1.19 -14.75
CA GLY A 396 -8.53 -1.90 -14.42
C GLY A 396 -8.81 -3.09 -15.34
N GLU A 397 -8.52 -2.97 -16.64
CA GLU A 397 -8.71 -4.04 -17.63
C GLU A 397 -7.63 -5.13 -17.50
N ILE A 398 -6.39 -4.72 -17.22
CA ILE A 398 -5.27 -5.63 -16.90
C ILE A 398 -5.62 -6.46 -15.65
N VAL A 399 -6.12 -5.82 -14.59
CA VAL A 399 -6.41 -6.49 -13.30
C VAL A 399 -7.68 -7.32 -13.33
N GLU A 400 -8.79 -6.81 -13.86
CA GLU A 400 -10.08 -7.51 -13.76
C GLU A 400 -10.16 -8.73 -14.68
N ASN A 401 -9.44 -8.71 -15.79
CA ASN A 401 -9.32 -9.86 -16.70
C ASN A 401 -8.04 -10.69 -16.46
N LYS A 402 -7.20 -10.33 -15.47
CA LYS A 402 -5.89 -10.94 -15.16
C LYS A 402 -5.03 -11.17 -16.42
N LEU A 403 -4.85 -10.12 -17.23
CA LEU A 403 -4.17 -10.23 -18.52
C LEU A 403 -2.69 -10.57 -18.31
N ASP A 404 -2.23 -11.66 -18.92
CA ASP A 404 -0.85 -12.11 -18.85
C ASP A 404 0.03 -11.27 -19.78
N ILE A 405 0.49 -10.13 -19.27
CA ILE A 405 1.27 -9.14 -20.01
C ILE A 405 2.55 -8.76 -19.26
N LYS A 406 3.49 -8.17 -20.00
CA LYS A 406 4.61 -7.43 -19.44
C LYS A 406 4.37 -5.92 -19.58
N VAL A 407 4.83 -5.18 -18.59
CA VAL A 407 4.73 -3.72 -18.50
C VAL A 407 6.13 -3.12 -18.35
N ILE A 408 6.31 -1.87 -18.77
CA ILE A 408 7.62 -1.21 -18.70
C ILE A 408 7.87 -0.68 -17.28
N SER A 409 8.98 -1.12 -16.70
CA SER A 409 9.61 -0.63 -15.47
C SER A 409 10.77 0.33 -15.79
N TYR A 410 11.08 1.23 -14.86
CA TYR A 410 12.24 2.13 -14.94
C TYR A 410 13.32 1.74 -13.92
N ASP A 411 14.53 1.46 -14.41
CA ASP A 411 15.76 1.29 -13.62
C ASP A 411 16.72 2.47 -13.83
N LYS A 412 17.37 2.93 -12.77
CA LYS A 412 18.27 4.10 -12.83
C LYS A 412 19.50 3.85 -13.70
N ASN A 413 19.98 2.61 -13.78
CA ASN A 413 21.22 2.22 -14.45
C ASN A 413 20.95 1.59 -15.82
N LYS A 414 19.97 0.69 -15.91
CA LYS A 414 19.59 -0.03 -17.14
C LYS A 414 18.62 0.75 -18.04
N GLY A 415 17.96 1.79 -17.52
CA GLY A 415 16.92 2.52 -18.27
C GLY A 415 15.58 1.81 -18.22
N TYR A 416 14.93 1.62 -19.37
CA TYR A 416 13.60 1.01 -19.45
C TYR A 416 13.69 -0.50 -19.70
N ILE A 417 13.03 -1.30 -18.86
CA ILE A 417 12.98 -2.76 -19.00
C ILE A 417 11.54 -3.25 -18.99
N ALA A 418 11.25 -4.31 -19.75
CA ALA A 418 9.95 -4.99 -19.70
C ALA A 418 9.94 -6.02 -18.56
N ASN A 419 8.87 -6.03 -17.77
CA ASN A 419 8.75 -6.82 -16.55
C ASN A 419 7.36 -7.46 -16.47
N LYS A 420 7.28 -8.75 -16.15
CA LYS A 420 6.03 -9.52 -16.20
C LYS A 420 5.11 -9.16 -15.04
N VAL A 421 3.79 -9.05 -15.26
CA VAL A 421 2.83 -8.88 -14.17
C VAL A 421 2.67 -10.22 -13.43
N LYS A 422 2.93 -10.19 -12.12
CA LYS A 422 2.91 -11.38 -11.24
C LYS A 422 1.68 -11.43 -10.33
N ILE A 423 1.17 -10.27 -9.92
CA ILE A 423 -0.04 -10.17 -9.08
C ILE A 423 -0.87 -8.95 -9.52
N TRP A 424 -2.16 -9.18 -9.71
CA TRP A 424 -3.17 -8.18 -10.06
C TRP A 424 -3.99 -7.80 -8.81
N HIS A 425 -3.88 -6.55 -8.34
CA HIS A 425 -4.52 -6.10 -7.10
C HIS A 425 -5.79 -5.31 -7.37
N LYS A 426 -6.91 -5.66 -6.73
CA LYS A 426 -8.19 -4.94 -6.79
C LYS A 426 -8.73 -4.65 -5.39
N ASN A 427 -8.70 -3.38 -5.01
CA ASN A 427 -9.13 -2.84 -3.72
C ASN A 427 -10.24 -1.79 -3.89
N LYS A 428 -10.68 -1.15 -2.79
CA LYS A 428 -11.64 -0.03 -2.81
C LYS A 428 -11.11 1.14 -1.98
N ALA A 429 -11.21 2.36 -2.51
CA ALA A 429 -10.82 3.58 -1.80
C ALA A 429 -12.00 4.54 -1.68
N LYS A 430 -12.06 5.30 -0.57
CA LYS A 430 -13.04 6.38 -0.35
C LYS A 430 -12.56 7.75 -0.89
N LYS A 431 -11.25 7.91 -1.10
CA LYS A 431 -10.56 9.20 -1.35
C LYS A 431 -9.51 9.02 -2.45
N ILE A 432 -9.65 9.74 -3.56
CA ILE A 432 -8.74 9.72 -4.72
C ILE A 432 -8.11 11.10 -4.89
N PHE A 433 -6.81 11.11 -5.17
CA PHE A 433 -6.04 12.29 -5.54
C PHE A 433 -5.94 12.32 -7.08
N ASN A 434 -6.43 13.40 -7.69
CA ASN A 434 -6.36 13.67 -9.13
C ASN A 434 -5.33 14.79 -9.36
N ILE A 435 -4.11 14.39 -9.73
CA ILE A 435 -2.92 15.22 -9.89
C ILE A 435 -2.83 15.64 -11.36
N ALA A 436 -3.02 16.92 -11.64
CA ALA A 436 -2.90 17.48 -12.98
C ALA A 436 -1.48 18.03 -13.21
N LEU A 437 -0.82 17.59 -14.28
CA LEU A 437 0.54 18.00 -14.64
C LEU A 437 0.57 19.16 -15.63
N GLY A 438 1.71 19.85 -15.69
CA GLY A 438 1.96 20.99 -16.57
C GLY A 438 1.90 20.65 -18.07
N CYS A 439 2.22 19.40 -18.42
CA CYS A 439 2.07 18.82 -19.77
C CYS A 439 0.59 18.67 -20.21
N GLY A 440 -0.35 18.59 -19.25
CA GLY A 440 -1.78 18.37 -19.49
C GLY A 440 -2.29 16.96 -19.12
N GLU A 441 -1.41 16.06 -18.68
CA GLU A 441 -1.73 14.74 -18.14
C GLU A 441 -2.41 14.83 -16.76
N ASN A 442 -3.21 13.83 -16.40
CA ASN A 442 -3.89 13.72 -15.10
C ASN A 442 -3.68 12.30 -14.53
N LEU A 443 -3.00 12.18 -13.41
CA LEU A 443 -2.83 10.92 -12.69
C LEU A 443 -3.83 10.82 -11.54
N LYS A 444 -4.52 9.68 -11.42
CA LYS A 444 -5.53 9.41 -10.40
C LYS A 444 -5.14 8.22 -9.53
N CYS A 445 -4.98 8.46 -8.24
CA CYS A 445 -4.44 7.48 -7.31
C CYS A 445 -4.99 7.65 -5.89
N THR A 446 -4.75 6.67 -5.02
CA THR A 446 -4.94 6.84 -3.57
C THR A 446 -3.83 7.72 -2.99
N GLY A 447 -4.10 8.39 -1.87
CA GLY A 447 -3.13 9.30 -1.23
C GLY A 447 -1.80 8.67 -0.84
N GLU A 448 -1.78 7.34 -0.60
CA GLU A 448 -0.58 6.59 -0.23
C GLU A 448 0.24 6.09 -1.43
N HIS A 449 -0.24 6.27 -2.67
CA HIS A 449 0.42 5.73 -3.85
C HIS A 449 1.71 6.53 -4.18
N PRO A 450 2.90 5.89 -4.27
CA PRO A 450 4.15 6.61 -4.45
C PRO A 450 4.44 6.92 -5.92
N LEU A 451 4.85 8.17 -6.16
CA LEU A 451 5.19 8.73 -7.46
C LEU A 451 6.64 9.21 -7.43
N LEU A 452 7.37 9.01 -8.53
CA LEU A 452 8.76 9.44 -8.63
C LEU A 452 8.82 10.96 -8.87
N THR A 453 9.61 11.68 -8.09
CA THR A 453 9.85 13.13 -8.21
C THR A 453 11.33 13.42 -8.39
N SER A 454 11.68 14.67 -8.72
CA SER A 454 13.08 15.13 -8.75
C SER A 454 13.81 15.04 -7.41
N TYR A 455 13.10 14.70 -6.32
CA TYR A 455 13.62 14.51 -4.97
C TYR A 455 13.43 13.05 -4.49
N GLY A 456 13.17 12.11 -5.40
CA GLY A 456 12.87 10.71 -5.09
C GLY A 456 11.38 10.40 -4.95
N TRP A 457 11.05 9.27 -4.32
CA TRP A 457 9.67 8.79 -4.19
C TRP A 457 8.89 9.55 -3.11
N LYS A 458 7.78 10.19 -3.47
CA LYS A 458 6.80 10.80 -2.53
C LYS A 458 5.41 10.18 -2.71
N LYS A 459 4.58 10.11 -1.66
CA LYS A 459 3.18 9.68 -1.82
C LYS A 459 2.33 10.78 -2.44
N ALA A 460 1.27 10.42 -3.15
CA ALA A 460 0.33 11.34 -3.78
C ALA A 460 -0.27 12.42 -2.84
N ARG A 461 -0.37 12.14 -1.54
CA ARG A 461 -0.84 13.08 -0.50
C ARG A 461 0.22 14.10 -0.04
N GLU A 462 1.50 13.84 -0.28
CA GLU A 462 2.66 14.63 0.16
C GLU A 462 3.15 15.61 -0.92
N LEU A 463 2.50 15.57 -2.09
CA LEU A 463 2.80 16.40 -3.24
C LEU A 463 2.03 17.70 -3.20
N ASN A 464 2.67 18.76 -3.70
CA ASN A 464 2.13 20.11 -3.74
C ASN A 464 2.13 20.69 -5.17
N LYS A 465 1.31 21.71 -5.39
CA LYS A 465 1.32 22.49 -6.64
C LYS A 465 2.70 23.12 -6.83
N GLY A 466 3.36 22.79 -7.93
CA GLY A 466 4.72 23.24 -8.25
C GLY A 466 5.80 22.17 -8.17
N ASP A 467 5.57 21.07 -7.43
CA ASP A 467 6.48 19.92 -7.35
C ASP A 467 6.73 19.30 -8.74
N LEU A 468 7.90 18.70 -8.94
CA LEU A 468 8.34 18.09 -10.19
C LEU A 468 8.17 16.57 -10.15
N ILE A 469 7.21 16.03 -10.90
CA ILE A 469 7.05 14.58 -11.12
C ILE A 469 7.95 14.15 -12.28
N ALA A 470 8.58 12.97 -12.15
CA ALA A 470 9.38 12.35 -13.19
C ALA A 470 8.51 11.77 -14.31
N GLU A 471 8.82 12.16 -15.53
CA GLU A 471 8.19 11.69 -16.77
C GLU A 471 9.24 11.01 -17.67
N ILE A 472 8.83 9.98 -18.41
CA ILE A 472 9.71 9.32 -19.39
C ILE A 472 10.19 10.29 -20.48
N LYS A 473 11.40 10.05 -21.02
CA LYS A 473 12.06 10.96 -21.99
C LYS A 473 12.67 10.25 -23.21
N ASP A 474 12.83 8.93 -23.18
CA ASP A 474 13.70 8.22 -24.12
C ASP A 474 12.95 7.32 -25.12
N LYS A 475 13.64 7.00 -26.22
CA LYS A 475 13.20 6.07 -27.26
C LYS A 475 13.29 4.63 -26.76
N ILE A 476 12.21 4.12 -26.17
CA ILE A 476 12.10 2.68 -25.89
C ILE A 476 11.99 1.94 -27.24
N ASN A 477 12.95 1.07 -27.54
CA ASN A 477 12.92 0.20 -28.71
C ASN A 477 12.06 -1.04 -28.43
N PHE A 478 10.74 -0.87 -28.55
CA PHE A 478 9.75 -1.94 -28.38
C PHE A 478 9.87 -3.04 -29.46
N GLN A 479 9.66 -4.31 -29.10
CA GLN A 479 9.68 -5.44 -30.04
C GLN A 479 8.36 -5.56 -30.80
N ASN A 480 8.15 -4.67 -31.78
CA ASN A 480 6.85 -4.54 -32.44
C ASN A 480 6.67 -5.54 -33.59
N SER A 481 5.75 -6.49 -33.42
CA SER A 481 5.04 -7.08 -34.56
C SER A 481 4.16 -6.01 -35.19
N ILE A 482 4.59 -5.46 -36.34
CA ILE A 482 3.77 -4.50 -37.11
C ILE A 482 2.47 -5.21 -37.52
N PRO A 483 1.29 -4.77 -37.01
CA PRO A 483 0.03 -5.45 -37.25
C PRO A 483 -0.38 -5.32 -38.71
N TYR A 484 -1.19 -6.26 -39.18
CA TYR A 484 -1.73 -6.25 -40.51
C TYR A 484 -2.92 -5.28 -40.62
N LEU A 485 -3.06 -4.59 -41.75
CA LEU A 485 -4.12 -3.58 -41.90
C LEU A 485 -5.54 -4.16 -41.76
N PHE A 486 -5.74 -5.44 -42.09
CA PHE A 486 -7.02 -6.12 -41.90
C PHE A 486 -7.40 -6.33 -40.42
N GLU A 487 -6.45 -6.25 -39.49
CA GLU A 487 -6.67 -6.40 -38.05
C GLU A 487 -7.24 -5.11 -37.43
N LEU A 488 -6.84 -3.96 -37.99
CA LEU A 488 -7.28 -2.62 -37.60
C LEU A 488 -8.67 -2.27 -38.15
N MET A 489 -9.11 -2.97 -39.20
CA MET A 489 -10.34 -2.66 -39.95
C MET A 489 -11.58 -3.41 -39.43
N PRO A 490 -12.80 -2.85 -39.61
CA PRO A 490 -14.05 -3.47 -39.14
C PRO A 490 -14.37 -4.77 -39.90
N LYS A 491 -13.99 -5.90 -39.29
CA LYS A 491 -14.07 -7.27 -39.86
C LYS A 491 -15.49 -7.69 -40.30
N ASP A 492 -16.52 -7.03 -39.81
CA ASP A 492 -17.93 -7.21 -40.16
C ASP A 492 -18.36 -6.50 -41.47
N LYS A 493 -17.55 -5.57 -42.00
CA LYS A 493 -17.83 -4.77 -43.21
C LYS A 493 -16.95 -5.12 -44.40
N ILE A 494 -15.80 -5.73 -44.13
CA ILE A 494 -14.81 -6.14 -45.14
C ILE A 494 -15.13 -7.53 -45.66
N PHE A 495 -14.91 -7.73 -46.97
CA PHE A 495 -15.00 -9.02 -47.64
C PHE A 495 -13.67 -9.38 -48.30
N VAL A 496 -13.32 -10.66 -48.19
CA VAL A 496 -12.13 -11.33 -48.71
C VAL A 496 -12.52 -12.16 -49.93
N ILE A 497 -11.62 -12.30 -50.91
CA ILE A 497 -11.85 -13.15 -52.09
C ILE A 497 -11.65 -14.64 -51.76
N ASN A 498 -12.53 -15.51 -52.26
CA ASN A 498 -12.34 -16.96 -52.18
C ASN A 498 -11.73 -17.47 -53.50
N ILE A 499 -10.42 -17.34 -53.64
CA ILE A 499 -9.64 -17.95 -54.75
C ILE A 499 -9.56 -19.47 -54.51
N GLU A 500 -9.50 -20.26 -55.58
CA GLU A 500 -9.29 -21.73 -55.55
C GLU A 500 -10.21 -22.53 -54.61
N ASN A 501 -11.35 -21.95 -54.23
CA ASN A 501 -12.26 -22.48 -53.21
C ASN A 501 -11.58 -22.78 -51.85
N PHE A 502 -10.49 -22.09 -51.51
CA PHE A 502 -9.69 -22.30 -50.29
C PHE A 502 -10.51 -22.50 -49.01
N PHE A 503 -11.45 -21.59 -48.74
CA PHE A 503 -12.32 -21.65 -47.56
C PHE A 503 -13.29 -22.83 -47.57
N GLN A 504 -13.63 -23.38 -48.74
CA GLN A 504 -14.42 -24.60 -48.85
C GLN A 504 -13.57 -25.81 -48.45
N LYS A 505 -12.41 -25.95 -49.10
CA LYS A 505 -11.49 -27.07 -48.90
C LYS A 505 -11.12 -27.25 -47.42
N GLN A 506 -10.70 -26.18 -46.76
CA GLN A 506 -10.24 -26.22 -45.37
C GLN A 506 -11.37 -26.49 -44.36
N ILE A 507 -12.63 -26.15 -44.70
CA ILE A 507 -13.79 -26.56 -43.90
C ILE A 507 -14.05 -28.04 -44.10
N ASP A 508 -14.08 -28.52 -45.34
CA ASP A 508 -14.44 -29.90 -45.66
C ASP A 508 -13.43 -30.90 -45.09
N GLU A 509 -12.13 -30.62 -45.23
CA GLU A 509 -11.04 -31.38 -44.59
C GLU A 509 -11.21 -31.44 -43.06
N TYR A 510 -11.61 -30.34 -42.42
CA TYR A 510 -11.85 -30.30 -40.97
C TYR A 510 -13.12 -31.08 -40.56
N LEU A 511 -14.20 -31.01 -41.35
CA LEU A 511 -15.45 -31.75 -41.11
C LEU A 511 -15.20 -33.27 -41.18
N GLU A 512 -14.46 -33.72 -42.19
CA GLU A 512 -14.09 -35.12 -42.40
C GLU A 512 -13.20 -35.64 -41.26
N HIS A 513 -12.10 -34.93 -40.97
CA HIS A 513 -11.14 -35.32 -39.92
C HIS A 513 -11.80 -35.43 -38.53
N ASN A 514 -12.68 -34.48 -38.18
CA ASN A 514 -13.34 -34.43 -36.88
C ASN A 514 -14.69 -35.15 -36.84
N LYS A 515 -15.14 -35.76 -37.95
CA LYS A 515 -16.43 -36.49 -38.09
C LYS A 515 -17.66 -35.68 -37.63
N ILE A 516 -17.66 -34.36 -37.85
CA ILE A 516 -18.74 -33.46 -37.42
C ILE A 516 -19.64 -33.01 -38.59
N SER A 517 -20.92 -32.80 -38.32
CA SER A 517 -21.85 -32.27 -39.33
C SER A 517 -21.62 -30.78 -39.64
N VAL A 518 -21.93 -30.36 -40.87
CA VAL A 518 -21.94 -28.94 -41.27
C VAL A 518 -22.84 -28.09 -40.36
N LYS A 519 -23.94 -28.67 -39.83
CA LYS A 519 -24.87 -28.02 -38.89
C LYS A 519 -24.26 -27.86 -37.49
N SER A 520 -23.39 -28.77 -37.08
CA SER A 520 -22.58 -28.67 -35.86
C SER A 520 -21.50 -27.60 -36.03
N PHE A 521 -20.73 -27.63 -37.12
CA PHE A 521 -19.70 -26.63 -37.41
C PHE A 521 -20.26 -25.21 -37.52
N ALA A 522 -21.44 -25.03 -38.12
CA ALA A 522 -22.15 -23.74 -38.14
C ALA A 522 -22.38 -23.16 -36.72
N LYS A 523 -22.71 -24.01 -35.73
CA LYS A 523 -22.81 -23.58 -34.32
C LYS A 523 -21.44 -23.19 -33.76
N ILE A 524 -20.41 -24.02 -33.99
CA ILE A 524 -19.04 -23.81 -33.49
C ILE A 524 -18.48 -22.45 -33.95
N ILE A 525 -18.58 -22.13 -35.25
CA ILE A 525 -18.09 -20.85 -35.80
C ILE A 525 -19.00 -19.64 -35.45
N GLY A 526 -20.20 -19.89 -34.92
CA GLY A 526 -21.20 -18.87 -34.60
C GLY A 526 -21.81 -18.20 -35.84
N MET A 527 -22.10 -18.98 -36.89
CA MET A 527 -22.61 -18.49 -38.18
C MET A 527 -23.95 -19.18 -38.51
N PRO A 528 -24.99 -18.45 -38.99
CA PRO A 528 -26.24 -19.08 -39.41
C PRO A 528 -25.99 -20.16 -40.46
N TYR A 529 -26.56 -21.36 -40.26
CA TYR A 529 -26.34 -22.51 -41.14
C TYR A 529 -26.64 -22.21 -42.61
N SER A 530 -27.70 -21.45 -42.89
CA SER A 530 -28.02 -20.95 -44.23
C SER A 530 -26.91 -20.09 -44.85
N ARG A 531 -26.30 -19.18 -44.07
CA ARG A 531 -25.16 -18.38 -44.52
C ARG A 531 -23.91 -19.22 -44.74
N LEU A 532 -23.66 -20.22 -43.89
CA LEU A 532 -22.53 -21.14 -44.11
C LEU A 532 -22.72 -21.91 -45.41
N ILE A 533 -23.91 -22.46 -45.64
CA ILE A 533 -24.26 -23.15 -46.89
C ILE A 533 -24.18 -22.20 -48.10
N ASP A 534 -24.60 -20.94 -47.99
CA ASP A 534 -24.41 -19.91 -49.03
C ASP A 534 -22.94 -19.64 -49.36
N CYS A 535 -22.06 -19.66 -48.35
CA CYS A 535 -20.61 -19.50 -48.54
C CYS A 535 -19.94 -20.78 -49.08
N ARG A 536 -20.51 -21.96 -48.80
CA ARG A 536 -20.02 -23.26 -49.29
C ARG A 536 -20.51 -23.62 -50.71
N ARG A 537 -21.67 -23.11 -51.15
CA ARG A 537 -22.31 -23.45 -52.44
C ARG A 537 -21.65 -22.78 -53.66
N ILE A 538 -20.53 -23.35 -54.13
CA ILE A 538 -19.85 -22.90 -55.35
C ILE A 538 -20.32 -23.68 -56.59
N LYS A 539 -21.59 -23.46 -56.95
CA LYS A 539 -21.99 -23.37 -58.37
C LYS A 539 -22.51 -21.94 -58.63
N GLY A 540 -21.56 -21.01 -58.73
CA GLY A 540 -21.72 -19.74 -59.46
C GLY A 540 -22.16 -18.47 -58.72
N ARG A 541 -22.60 -18.48 -57.45
CA ARG A 541 -23.32 -17.31 -56.89
C ARG A 541 -22.55 -16.31 -56.00
N LYS A 542 -21.50 -16.65 -55.24
CA LYS A 542 -20.70 -15.66 -54.46
C LYS A 542 -19.21 -16.04 -54.29
N LYS A 543 -18.28 -15.38 -55.00
CA LYS A 543 -16.81 -15.52 -54.84
C LYS A 543 -16.20 -14.74 -53.66
N SER A 544 -16.94 -14.46 -52.59
CA SER A 544 -16.43 -13.59 -51.50
C SER A 544 -17.06 -13.83 -50.14
N ILE A 545 -16.22 -13.87 -49.11
CA ILE A 545 -16.54 -14.21 -47.72
C ILE A 545 -16.33 -12.97 -46.86
N ARG A 546 -17.04 -12.84 -45.73
CA ARG A 546 -16.86 -11.73 -44.78
C ARG A 546 -15.61 -11.98 -43.93
N LEU A 547 -14.80 -10.95 -43.69
CA LEU A 547 -13.47 -11.09 -43.07
C LEU A 547 -13.54 -11.74 -41.67
N ASP A 548 -14.55 -11.43 -40.87
CA ASP A 548 -14.76 -12.05 -39.56
C ASP A 548 -15.03 -13.57 -39.63
N HIS A 549 -15.81 -14.04 -40.61
CA HIS A 549 -16.04 -15.46 -40.84
C HIS A 549 -14.81 -16.16 -41.43
N PHE A 550 -14.08 -15.47 -42.31
CA PHE A 550 -12.86 -16.01 -42.93
C PHE A 550 -11.80 -16.31 -41.87
N LEU A 551 -11.47 -15.32 -41.02
CA LEU A 551 -10.49 -15.48 -39.95
C LEU A 551 -10.92 -16.53 -38.91
N LYS A 552 -12.19 -16.54 -38.49
CA LYS A 552 -12.71 -17.56 -37.56
C LYS A 552 -12.53 -19.00 -38.05
N VAL A 553 -12.71 -19.24 -39.35
CA VAL A 553 -12.49 -20.57 -39.94
C VAL A 553 -10.99 -20.88 -40.01
N CYS A 554 -10.14 -19.89 -40.29
CA CYS A 554 -8.69 -20.07 -40.21
C CYS A 554 -8.22 -20.45 -38.80
N ASP A 555 -8.75 -19.78 -37.76
CA ASP A 555 -8.43 -20.11 -36.35
C ASP A 555 -8.91 -21.53 -36.01
N ILE A 556 -10.18 -21.85 -36.27
CA ILE A 556 -10.80 -23.12 -35.85
C ILE A 556 -10.25 -24.33 -36.61
N CYS A 557 -9.85 -24.15 -37.87
CA CYS A 557 -9.17 -25.18 -38.66
C CYS A 557 -7.64 -25.16 -38.47
N ASN A 558 -7.11 -24.40 -37.51
CA ASN A 558 -5.67 -24.27 -37.19
C ASN A 558 -4.78 -23.94 -38.41
N ILE A 559 -5.29 -23.11 -39.33
CA ILE A 559 -4.61 -22.77 -40.59
C ILE A 559 -3.42 -21.84 -40.32
N PRO A 560 -2.17 -22.20 -40.69
CA PRO A 560 -1.03 -21.31 -40.56
C PRO A 560 -1.21 -20.02 -41.37
N MET A 561 -0.99 -18.86 -40.75
CA MET A 561 -1.23 -17.53 -41.34
C MET A 561 -0.60 -17.32 -42.74
N ARG A 562 0.58 -17.90 -42.97
CA ARG A 562 1.26 -17.88 -44.29
C ARG A 562 0.40 -18.43 -45.43
N ASN A 563 -0.49 -19.37 -45.14
CA ASN A 563 -1.37 -20.01 -46.13
C ASN A 563 -2.53 -19.08 -46.56
N PHE A 564 -3.02 -18.21 -45.66
CA PHE A 564 -4.20 -17.37 -45.93
C PHE A 564 -3.89 -15.89 -46.21
N LEU A 565 -2.68 -15.40 -45.92
CA LEU A 565 -2.29 -14.01 -46.19
C LEU A 565 -2.46 -13.52 -47.65
N PRO A 566 -2.20 -14.31 -48.71
CA PRO A 566 -2.39 -13.85 -50.10
C PRO A 566 -3.83 -13.41 -50.40
N TYR A 567 -4.82 -14.10 -49.83
CA TYR A 567 -6.24 -13.83 -50.01
C TYR A 567 -6.64 -12.46 -49.41
N LEU A 568 -5.94 -12.03 -48.35
CA LEU A 568 -6.20 -10.78 -47.63
C LEU A 568 -5.63 -9.53 -48.34
N GLN A 569 -4.91 -9.68 -49.46
CA GLN A 569 -4.51 -8.57 -50.33
C GLN A 569 -5.69 -8.00 -51.14
N TYR A 570 -6.69 -8.83 -51.43
CA TYR A 570 -7.82 -8.47 -52.28
C TYR A 570 -9.08 -8.23 -51.43
N LEU A 571 -9.27 -6.97 -51.05
CA LEU A 571 -10.36 -6.57 -50.15
C LEU A 571 -11.43 -5.77 -50.88
N LYS A 572 -12.68 -5.88 -50.40
CA LYS A 572 -13.78 -4.99 -50.80
C LYS A 572 -14.74 -4.72 -49.65
N THR A 573 -15.60 -3.73 -49.84
CA THR A 573 -16.80 -3.52 -49.00
C THR A 573 -18.07 -3.92 -49.75
N LYS A 574 -19.20 -4.03 -49.03
CA LYS A 574 -20.50 -4.42 -49.61
C LYS A 574 -20.84 -3.55 -50.83
N GLY A 575 -21.01 -4.17 -51.99
CA GLY A 575 -21.40 -3.49 -53.24
C GLY A 575 -20.29 -2.74 -53.98
N ARG A 576 -19.01 -2.89 -53.61
CA ARG A 576 -17.88 -2.24 -54.30
C ARG A 576 -17.01 -3.24 -55.07
N LYS A 577 -16.23 -2.70 -56.01
CA LYS A 577 -15.13 -3.43 -56.68
C LYS A 577 -14.09 -3.90 -55.64
N TRP A 578 -13.29 -4.89 -56.02
CA TRP A 578 -12.06 -5.21 -55.30
C TRP A 578 -11.05 -4.07 -55.43
N ALA A 579 -10.21 -3.89 -54.42
CA ALA A 579 -9.00 -3.09 -54.50
C ALA A 579 -7.83 -3.92 -53.96
N ILE A 580 -6.64 -3.73 -54.54
CA ILE A 580 -5.40 -4.24 -53.99
C ILE A 580 -5.08 -3.41 -52.75
N PHE A 581 -5.01 -4.05 -51.58
CA PHE A 581 -4.77 -3.38 -50.31
C PHE A 581 -3.52 -3.98 -49.64
N PRO A 582 -2.57 -3.15 -49.17
CA PRO A 582 -1.32 -3.66 -48.64
C PRO A 582 -1.57 -4.37 -47.31
N LEU A 583 -0.87 -5.48 -47.10
CA LEU A 583 -1.05 -6.29 -45.89
C LEU A 583 -0.61 -5.54 -44.62
N LYS A 584 0.38 -4.64 -44.71
CA LYS A 584 0.93 -3.86 -43.58
C LYS A 584 0.90 -2.34 -43.86
N PRO A 585 0.91 -1.48 -42.82
CA PRO A 585 1.02 -0.04 -42.98
C PRO A 585 2.26 0.36 -43.78
N THR A 586 2.10 1.26 -44.75
CA THR A 586 3.20 1.85 -45.53
C THR A 586 3.42 3.31 -45.15
N LYS A 587 4.64 3.83 -45.35
CA LYS A 587 4.96 5.25 -45.08
C LYS A 587 3.99 6.20 -45.79
N GLU A 588 3.62 5.90 -47.04
CA GLU A 588 2.67 6.68 -47.84
C GLU A 588 1.25 6.68 -47.26
N ILE A 589 0.74 5.53 -46.77
CA ILE A 589 -0.57 5.45 -46.11
C ILE A 589 -0.57 6.19 -44.78
N MET A 590 0.51 6.10 -44.00
CA MET A 590 0.65 6.82 -42.73
C MET A 590 0.69 8.33 -42.95
N TRP A 591 1.47 8.80 -43.92
CA TRP A 591 1.50 10.22 -44.29
C TRP A 591 0.14 10.72 -44.79
N LEU A 592 -0.54 9.96 -45.66
CA LEU A 592 -1.87 10.31 -46.14
C LEU A 592 -2.91 10.36 -45.00
N ALA A 593 -2.83 9.44 -44.04
CA ALA A 593 -3.65 9.50 -42.82
C ALA A 593 -3.36 10.77 -42.01
N GLY A 594 -2.09 11.20 -41.93
CA GLY A 594 -1.70 12.45 -41.28
C GLY A 594 -2.30 13.70 -41.95
N VAL A 595 -2.21 13.79 -43.28
CA VAL A 595 -2.84 14.86 -44.07
C VAL A 595 -4.37 14.83 -43.92
N VAL A 596 -4.98 13.64 -43.88
CA VAL A 596 -6.43 13.51 -43.68
C VAL A 596 -6.84 13.85 -42.24
N ALA A 597 -5.95 13.72 -41.25
CA ALA A 597 -6.15 14.17 -39.87
C ALA A 597 -6.12 15.70 -39.72
N THR A 598 -5.51 16.45 -40.64
CA THR A 598 -5.42 17.93 -40.63
C THR A 598 -6.33 18.58 -41.67
N ASP A 599 -5.93 18.61 -42.95
CA ASP A 599 -6.68 19.25 -44.05
C ASP A 599 -7.83 18.41 -44.61
N GLY A 600 -7.88 17.11 -44.29
CA GLY A 600 -8.92 16.22 -44.80
C GLY A 600 -10.29 16.35 -44.13
N CYS A 601 -11.32 15.81 -44.77
CA CYS A 601 -12.55 15.40 -44.12
C CYS A 601 -13.13 14.13 -44.77
N ILE A 602 -13.66 13.24 -43.94
CA ILE A 602 -14.31 11.99 -44.37
C ILE A 602 -15.82 12.23 -44.36
N VAL A 603 -16.42 12.38 -45.53
CA VAL A 603 -17.85 12.67 -45.73
C VAL A 603 -18.61 11.37 -45.99
N LYS A 604 -19.48 11.00 -45.05
CA LYS A 604 -20.39 9.87 -45.20
C LYS A 604 -21.60 10.26 -46.07
N SER A 605 -21.76 9.56 -47.18
CA SER A 605 -22.87 9.65 -48.13
C SER A 605 -23.67 8.33 -48.16
N LYS A 606 -24.88 8.35 -48.72
CA LYS A 606 -25.57 7.12 -49.15
C LYS A 606 -25.38 6.91 -50.65
N ASP A 607 -25.15 5.67 -51.05
CA ASP A 607 -25.16 5.23 -52.44
C ASP A 607 -26.61 5.13 -52.95
N LYS A 608 -26.94 5.85 -54.03
CA LYS A 608 -28.32 5.96 -54.53
C LYS A 608 -28.90 4.65 -55.06
N GLN A 609 -28.08 3.72 -55.54
CA GLN A 609 -28.54 2.46 -56.15
C GLN A 609 -28.65 1.33 -55.12
N THR A 610 -27.72 1.27 -54.17
CA THR A 610 -27.60 0.15 -53.22
C THR A 610 -28.09 0.46 -51.81
N SER A 611 -28.44 1.72 -51.52
CA SER A 611 -28.70 2.26 -50.16
C SER A 611 -27.58 1.99 -49.15
N THR A 612 -26.37 1.66 -49.61
CA THR A 612 -25.21 1.40 -48.75
C THR A 612 -24.50 2.70 -48.37
N ASP A 613 -23.76 2.65 -47.26
CA ASP A 613 -22.89 3.73 -46.84
C ASP A 613 -21.69 3.85 -47.79
N TYR A 614 -21.44 5.05 -48.29
CA TYR A 614 -20.31 5.38 -49.15
C TYR A 614 -19.54 6.56 -48.58
N TYR A 615 -18.23 6.42 -48.44
CA TYR A 615 -17.39 7.43 -47.83
C TYR A 615 -16.52 8.13 -48.89
N LYS A 616 -16.68 9.45 -48.97
CA LYS A 616 -15.79 10.32 -49.74
C LYS A 616 -14.78 10.99 -48.84
N ILE A 617 -13.54 11.07 -49.27
CA ILE A 617 -12.45 11.75 -48.57
C ILE A 617 -12.09 12.97 -49.41
N LYS A 618 -12.22 14.16 -48.82
CA LYS A 618 -11.88 15.45 -49.42
C LYS A 618 -10.67 16.04 -48.69
N ILE A 619 -9.71 16.61 -49.39
CA ILE A 619 -8.53 17.29 -48.83
C ILE A 619 -8.42 18.65 -49.53
N GLY A 620 -8.24 19.74 -48.77
CA GLY A 620 -8.15 21.10 -49.32
C GLY A 620 -6.91 21.83 -48.79
N ASN A 621 -6.01 22.24 -49.68
CA ASN A 621 -4.78 22.96 -49.30
C ASN A 621 -4.39 23.99 -50.38
N LYS A 622 -3.54 24.97 -50.05
CA LYS A 622 -2.99 25.94 -51.01
C LYS A 622 -1.77 25.41 -51.78
N SER A 623 -0.99 24.52 -51.17
CA SER A 623 0.21 23.94 -51.75
C SER A 623 -0.18 22.90 -52.81
N LYS A 624 0.09 23.23 -54.08
CA LYS A 624 -0.17 22.31 -55.20
C LYS A 624 0.61 20.99 -55.04
N LEU A 625 1.88 21.07 -54.60
CA LEU A 625 2.76 19.91 -54.42
C LEU A 625 2.18 18.87 -53.46
N LEU A 626 1.57 19.31 -52.35
CA LEU A 626 0.91 18.42 -51.40
C LEU A 626 -0.25 17.66 -52.06
N ILE A 627 -1.07 18.35 -52.86
CA ILE A 627 -2.22 17.77 -53.55
C ILE A 627 -1.80 16.83 -54.68
N ASP A 628 -0.76 17.16 -55.45
CA ASP A 628 -0.20 16.29 -56.48
C ASP A 628 0.43 15.01 -55.87
N ARG A 629 1.11 15.12 -54.71
CA ARG A 629 1.64 13.96 -53.96
C ARG A 629 0.53 13.07 -53.38
N VAL A 630 -0.55 13.67 -52.87
CA VAL A 630 -1.76 12.94 -52.45
C VAL A 630 -2.39 12.20 -53.64
N LYS A 631 -2.49 12.85 -54.80
CA LYS A 631 -3.00 12.24 -56.05
C LYS A 631 -2.15 11.05 -56.48
N GLU A 632 -0.83 11.17 -56.48
CA GLU A 632 0.09 10.07 -56.79
C GLU A 632 -0.14 8.85 -55.90
N ILE A 633 -0.16 9.04 -54.57
CA ILE A 633 -0.33 7.94 -53.60
C ILE A 633 -1.68 7.24 -53.79
N ILE A 634 -2.77 7.99 -53.97
CA ILE A 634 -4.11 7.40 -54.15
C ILE A 634 -4.20 6.60 -55.46
N SER A 635 -3.51 7.04 -56.50
CA SER A 635 -3.54 6.39 -57.83
C SER A 635 -2.89 5.00 -57.80
N LYS A 636 -1.98 4.71 -56.85
CA LYS A 636 -1.37 3.38 -56.64
C LYS A 636 -2.34 2.31 -56.11
N PHE A 637 -3.59 2.67 -55.80
CA PHE A 637 -4.63 1.78 -55.26
C PHE A 637 -5.86 1.67 -56.17
N ASP A 638 -5.71 1.89 -57.48
CA ASP A 638 -6.77 1.88 -58.50
C ASP A 638 -7.93 2.87 -58.24
N ILE A 639 -7.68 3.93 -57.46
CA ILE A 639 -8.64 4.98 -57.17
C ILE A 639 -8.28 6.23 -57.97
N VAL A 640 -9.23 6.73 -58.76
CA VAL A 640 -9.09 7.99 -59.49
C VAL A 640 -9.56 9.16 -58.61
N PRO A 641 -8.67 10.07 -58.18
CA PRO A 641 -9.06 11.29 -57.48
C PRO A 641 -9.51 12.39 -58.46
N TYR A 642 -10.56 13.11 -58.10
CA TYR A 642 -10.95 14.36 -58.77
C TYR A 642 -10.24 15.55 -58.11
N VAL A 643 -9.73 16.49 -58.89
CA VAL A 643 -9.08 17.72 -58.40
C VAL A 643 -9.77 18.93 -59.01
N SER A 644 -10.05 19.94 -58.18
CA SER A 644 -10.67 21.21 -58.57
C SER A 644 -9.98 22.39 -57.90
N ILE A 645 -9.84 23.50 -58.63
CA ILE A 645 -9.23 24.73 -58.12
C ILE A 645 -10.35 25.69 -57.73
N ARG A 646 -10.20 26.32 -56.57
CA ARG A 646 -11.09 27.34 -56.03
C ARG A 646 -10.30 28.63 -55.80
N ASP A 647 -10.93 29.77 -56.10
CA ASP A 647 -10.41 31.11 -55.81
C ASP A 647 -8.96 31.31 -56.32
N GLY A 648 -8.66 30.74 -57.50
CA GLY A 648 -7.37 30.75 -58.21
C GLY A 648 -6.18 30.06 -57.52
N SER A 649 -6.30 29.71 -56.24
CA SER A 649 -5.15 29.48 -55.35
C SER A 649 -5.37 28.41 -54.27
N PHE A 650 -6.54 27.78 -54.23
CA PHE A 650 -6.88 26.74 -53.26
C PHE A 650 -7.31 25.46 -53.97
N TYR A 651 -6.57 24.38 -53.76
CA TYR A 651 -6.74 23.11 -54.45
C TYR A 651 -7.57 22.15 -53.58
N ASN A 652 -8.66 21.60 -54.15
CA ASN A 652 -9.52 20.62 -53.50
C ASN A 652 -9.39 19.28 -54.25
N LEU A 653 -8.96 18.24 -53.55
CA LEU A 653 -8.92 16.87 -54.03
C LEU A 653 -10.02 16.05 -53.36
N GLU A 654 -10.76 15.27 -54.15
CA GLU A 654 -11.83 14.38 -53.69
C GLU A 654 -11.67 12.98 -54.28
N PHE A 655 -11.71 11.96 -53.42
CA PHE A 655 -11.74 10.55 -53.81
C PHE A 655 -12.74 9.77 -52.94
N GLY A 656 -13.18 8.59 -53.37
CA GLY A 656 -14.17 7.80 -52.64
C GLY A 656 -13.70 6.38 -52.37
N SER A 657 -13.47 6.05 -51.10
CA SER A 657 -13.04 4.71 -50.69
C SER A 657 -13.49 4.41 -49.27
N ASN A 658 -14.37 3.41 -49.13
CA ASN A 658 -14.79 2.88 -47.84
C ASN A 658 -13.63 2.18 -47.10
N LEU A 659 -12.62 1.66 -47.83
CA LEU A 659 -11.45 1.02 -47.23
C LEU A 659 -10.57 2.06 -46.52
N PHE A 660 -10.18 3.14 -47.22
CA PHE A 660 -9.43 4.23 -46.61
C PHE A 660 -10.23 4.94 -45.50
N ALA A 661 -11.53 5.13 -45.69
CA ALA A 661 -12.36 5.74 -44.64
C ALA A 661 -12.36 4.91 -43.35
N HIS A 662 -12.55 3.59 -43.43
CA HIS A 662 -12.52 2.74 -42.23
C HIS A 662 -11.12 2.56 -41.64
N LEU A 663 -10.06 2.58 -42.46
CA LEU A 663 -8.68 2.59 -41.95
C LEU A 663 -8.37 3.90 -41.20
N PHE A 664 -8.76 5.05 -41.75
CA PHE A 664 -8.56 6.35 -41.10
C PHE A 664 -9.44 6.51 -39.85
N GLU A 665 -10.67 5.98 -39.86
CA GLU A 665 -11.49 5.83 -38.64
C GLU A 665 -10.77 4.98 -37.58
N SER A 666 -10.07 3.90 -37.97
CA SER A 666 -9.27 3.07 -37.04
C SER A 666 -8.05 3.82 -36.46
N PHE A 667 -7.49 4.78 -37.18
CA PHE A 667 -6.41 5.65 -36.68
C PHE A 667 -6.91 6.79 -35.78
N GLY A 668 -8.22 6.97 -35.62
CA GLY A 668 -8.83 8.01 -34.79
C GLY A 668 -9.35 9.23 -35.57
N ILE A 669 -9.50 9.13 -36.90
CA ILE A 669 -9.97 10.21 -37.77
C ILE A 669 -11.46 10.00 -38.11
N PRO A 670 -12.41 10.70 -37.45
CA PRO A 670 -13.82 10.37 -37.54
C PRO A 670 -14.53 11.02 -38.74
N SER A 671 -15.53 10.32 -39.27
CA SER A 671 -16.41 10.79 -40.35
C SER A 671 -17.50 11.79 -39.92
N LYS A 672 -17.49 12.24 -38.66
CA LYS A 672 -18.35 13.33 -38.13
C LYS A 672 -17.58 14.15 -37.08
N ASN A 673 -17.91 15.44 -36.98
CA ASN A 673 -17.40 16.38 -35.96
C ASN A 673 -15.88 16.40 -35.77
N LYS A 674 -15.12 16.13 -36.85
CA LYS A 674 -13.66 15.93 -36.85
C LYS A 674 -12.90 16.89 -35.93
N SER A 675 -13.13 18.21 -36.07
CA SER A 675 -12.40 19.24 -35.31
C SER A 675 -12.40 19.05 -33.79
N PHE A 676 -13.43 18.41 -33.22
CA PHE A 676 -13.54 18.12 -31.78
C PHE A 676 -13.40 16.62 -31.44
N ALA A 677 -13.71 15.73 -32.37
CA ALA A 677 -13.77 14.28 -32.16
C ALA A 677 -12.50 13.52 -32.61
N LEU A 678 -11.58 14.18 -33.33
CA LEU A 678 -10.29 13.63 -33.76
C LEU A 678 -9.48 13.12 -32.55
N ASP A 679 -8.84 11.97 -32.72
CA ASP A 679 -8.11 11.23 -31.69
C ASP A 679 -6.80 10.67 -32.26
N VAL A 680 -5.92 10.15 -31.40
CA VAL A 680 -4.78 9.31 -31.82
C VAL A 680 -5.07 7.91 -31.25
N ASN A 681 -5.42 6.96 -32.12
CA ASN A 681 -5.74 5.61 -31.69
C ASN A 681 -4.52 4.93 -31.01
N ASP A 682 -4.77 4.11 -30.00
CA ASP A 682 -3.71 3.47 -29.22
C ASP A 682 -2.83 2.50 -30.05
N ASN A 683 -3.34 1.99 -31.18
CA ASN A 683 -2.57 1.22 -32.16
C ASN A 683 -1.49 2.04 -32.90
N LEU A 684 -1.58 3.38 -32.92
CA LEU A 684 -0.55 4.23 -33.53
C LEU A 684 0.73 4.27 -32.69
N TYR A 685 0.67 3.94 -31.39
CA TYR A 685 1.88 3.84 -30.57
C TYR A 685 2.72 2.61 -30.96
N SER A 686 2.12 1.43 -31.16
CA SER A 686 2.84 0.17 -31.48
C SER A 686 3.41 0.11 -32.91
N PHE A 687 3.34 1.19 -33.69
CA PHE A 687 4.00 1.27 -34.99
C PHE A 687 5.50 1.58 -34.84
N SER A 688 6.29 1.28 -35.88
CA SER A 688 7.72 1.63 -35.90
C SER A 688 7.92 3.15 -35.95
N PRO A 689 9.04 3.69 -35.44
CA PRO A 689 9.32 5.13 -35.45
C PRO A 689 9.13 5.76 -36.84
N ASP A 690 9.62 5.11 -37.89
CA ASP A 690 9.44 5.48 -39.30
C ASP A 690 7.98 5.72 -39.73
N LEU A 691 7.06 4.85 -39.30
CA LEU A 691 5.64 4.95 -39.62
C LEU A 691 4.99 6.09 -38.83
N ILE A 692 5.43 6.31 -37.58
CA ILE A 692 4.98 7.43 -36.74
C ILE A 692 5.52 8.77 -37.29
N TYR A 693 6.78 8.85 -37.69
CA TYR A 693 7.37 10.03 -38.35
C TYR A 693 6.62 10.36 -39.65
N SER A 694 6.25 9.34 -40.44
CA SER A 694 5.47 9.53 -41.67
C SER A 694 4.08 10.14 -41.37
N TYR A 695 3.39 9.64 -40.35
CA TYR A 695 2.10 10.18 -39.87
C TYR A 695 2.22 11.62 -39.35
N LEU A 696 3.22 11.89 -38.52
CA LEU A 696 3.51 13.24 -38.01
C LEU A 696 3.90 14.21 -39.14
N GLY A 697 4.54 13.73 -40.20
CA GLY A 697 4.84 14.48 -41.42
C GLY A 697 3.58 15.01 -42.09
N GLY A 698 2.61 14.14 -42.41
CA GLY A 698 1.35 14.56 -43.01
C GLY A 698 0.57 15.57 -42.15
N ILE A 699 0.66 15.43 -40.83
CA ILE A 699 0.05 16.39 -39.88
C ILE A 699 0.80 17.73 -39.91
N PHE A 700 2.13 17.71 -39.92
CA PHE A 700 2.93 18.94 -39.98
C PHE A 700 2.80 19.65 -41.34
N GLU A 701 2.64 18.91 -42.43
CA GLU A 701 2.49 19.49 -43.78
C GLU A 701 1.13 20.15 -44.01
N GLY A 702 0.07 19.69 -43.34
CA GLY A 702 -1.19 20.44 -43.19
C GLY A 702 -1.12 21.56 -42.13
N ASP A 703 -1.75 21.33 -40.97
CA ASP A 703 -1.89 22.30 -39.86
C ASP A 703 -0.57 22.74 -39.16
N GLY A 704 0.57 22.09 -39.46
CA GLY A 704 1.85 22.42 -38.85
C GLY A 704 2.40 23.79 -39.27
N ASN A 705 2.90 24.54 -38.28
CA ASN A 705 3.47 25.87 -38.45
C ASN A 705 4.86 25.95 -37.78
N PHE A 706 5.75 26.73 -38.37
CA PHE A 706 7.14 26.95 -37.94
C PHE A 706 7.52 28.42 -38.17
N ASN A 707 8.35 28.99 -37.30
CA ASN A 707 8.84 30.36 -37.44
C ASN A 707 10.35 30.49 -37.16
N GLU A 708 10.92 31.61 -37.61
CA GLU A 708 12.35 31.96 -37.48
C GLU A 708 12.86 31.96 -36.03
N ALA A 709 11.96 32.21 -35.05
CA ALA A 709 12.24 32.09 -33.62
C ALA A 709 12.42 30.64 -33.12
N GLY A 710 12.41 29.64 -34.02
CA GLY A 710 12.84 28.27 -33.74
C GLY A 710 11.84 27.46 -32.90
N MET A 711 10.63 27.26 -33.41
CA MET A 711 9.67 26.32 -32.83
C MET A 711 8.71 25.72 -33.87
N VAL A 712 8.32 24.47 -33.66
CA VAL A 712 7.26 23.78 -34.42
C VAL A 712 5.99 23.78 -33.57
N ARG A 713 4.84 24.08 -34.18
CA ARG A 713 3.52 24.07 -33.52
C ARG A 713 2.45 23.44 -34.42
N ILE A 714 1.61 22.61 -33.83
CA ILE A 714 0.42 22.01 -34.44
C ILE A 714 -0.80 22.46 -33.61
N PHE A 715 -1.81 23.02 -34.26
CA PHE A 715 -3.01 23.54 -33.62
C PHE A 715 -4.20 22.60 -33.85
N THR A 716 -5.08 22.44 -32.85
CA THR A 716 -6.29 21.63 -32.98
C THR A 716 -7.36 22.07 -31.97
N ALA A 717 -8.64 21.83 -32.29
CA ALA A 717 -9.74 22.01 -31.34
C ALA A 717 -10.03 20.73 -30.53
N SER A 718 -9.46 19.57 -30.89
CA SER A 718 -9.60 18.34 -30.12
C SER A 718 -8.54 18.26 -29.01
N LYS A 719 -9.00 18.23 -27.75
CA LYS A 719 -8.12 17.94 -26.60
C LYS A 719 -7.46 16.57 -26.74
N LYS A 720 -8.18 15.58 -27.27
CA LYS A 720 -7.70 14.20 -27.37
C LYS A 720 -6.52 14.10 -28.33
N PHE A 721 -6.70 14.60 -29.56
CA PHE A 721 -5.64 14.65 -30.57
C PHE A 721 -4.41 15.42 -30.07
N ALA A 722 -4.60 16.53 -29.37
CA ALA A 722 -3.49 17.28 -28.78
C ALA A 722 -2.68 16.49 -27.74
N LEU A 723 -3.34 15.70 -26.89
CA LEU A 723 -2.66 14.82 -25.94
C LEU A 723 -2.01 13.63 -26.64
N GLY A 724 -2.68 13.01 -27.62
CA GLY A 724 -2.12 11.90 -28.40
C GLY A 724 -0.87 12.29 -29.20
N LEU A 725 -0.88 13.47 -29.82
CA LEU A 725 0.30 14.04 -30.47
C LEU A 725 1.42 14.31 -29.48
N HIS A 726 1.11 14.85 -28.29
CA HIS A 726 2.11 15.02 -27.23
C HIS A 726 2.75 13.69 -26.83
N PHE A 727 1.96 12.63 -26.67
CA PHE A 727 2.46 11.28 -26.34
C PHE A 727 3.28 10.65 -27.48
N LEU A 728 2.88 10.81 -28.75
CA LEU A 728 3.68 10.36 -29.90
C LEU A 728 5.03 11.11 -29.98
N LEU A 729 5.04 12.41 -29.74
CA LEU A 729 6.27 13.21 -29.73
C LEU A 729 7.19 12.85 -28.55
N SER A 730 6.63 12.63 -27.35
CA SER A 730 7.39 12.17 -26.19
C SER A 730 7.96 10.75 -26.40
N ARG A 731 7.22 9.83 -27.03
CA ARG A 731 7.66 8.48 -27.40
C ARG A 731 8.85 8.47 -28.37
N LEU A 732 8.97 9.49 -29.23
CA LEU A 732 10.11 9.68 -30.15
C LEU A 732 11.28 10.43 -29.49
N GLY A 733 11.16 10.75 -28.20
CA GLY A 733 12.15 11.48 -27.41
C GLY A 733 12.27 12.95 -27.80
N TYR A 734 11.15 13.65 -28.03
CA TYR A 734 11.12 15.10 -28.27
C TYR A 734 10.53 15.86 -27.08
N SER A 735 11.27 16.85 -26.55
CA SER A 735 10.78 17.76 -25.52
C SER A 735 9.73 18.71 -26.11
N ASN A 736 8.47 18.42 -25.81
CA ASN A 736 7.30 19.07 -26.40
C ASN A 736 6.25 19.41 -25.32
N LYS A 737 5.38 20.39 -25.58
CA LYS A 737 4.36 20.86 -24.61
C LYS A 737 3.00 21.07 -25.26
N VAL A 738 1.93 20.71 -24.55
CA VAL A 738 0.57 21.13 -24.88
C VAL A 738 0.24 22.45 -24.17
N SER A 739 -0.21 23.44 -24.93
CA SER A 739 -0.78 24.68 -24.43
C SER A 739 -2.26 24.78 -24.82
N ARG A 740 -3.06 25.54 -24.07
CA ARG A 740 -4.50 25.71 -24.29
C ARG A 740 -4.87 27.19 -24.25
N ASN A 741 -5.22 27.74 -25.40
CA ASN A 741 -5.53 29.16 -25.57
C ASN A 741 -7.05 29.36 -25.77
N LYS A 742 -7.61 30.42 -25.19
CA LYS A 742 -8.94 30.89 -25.58
C LYS A 742 -8.86 31.49 -27.00
N ILE A 743 -9.83 31.19 -27.84
CA ILE A 743 -9.93 31.81 -29.17
C ILE A 743 -10.32 33.29 -28.97
N LYS A 744 -9.47 34.23 -29.42
CA LYS A 744 -9.95 35.59 -29.73
C LYS A 744 -10.74 35.49 -31.04
N PRO A 745 -11.98 35.99 -31.12
CA PRO A 745 -12.78 35.90 -32.35
C PRO A 745 -12.13 36.71 -33.47
N SER A 746 -11.59 36.02 -34.48
CA SER A 746 -11.05 36.66 -35.68
C SER A 746 -12.10 36.73 -36.78
N LYS A 747 -12.00 37.73 -37.68
CA LYS A 747 -12.94 37.91 -38.81
C LYS A 747 -13.02 36.68 -39.73
N LEU A 748 -12.01 35.80 -39.70
CA LEU A 748 -11.90 34.58 -40.52
C LEU A 748 -12.58 33.33 -39.91
N VAL A 749 -12.86 33.29 -38.60
CA VAL A 749 -13.35 32.07 -37.91
C VAL A 749 -14.74 32.29 -37.29
N LYS A 750 -15.69 32.80 -38.08
CA LYS A 750 -17.07 33.13 -37.68
C LYS A 750 -17.96 31.94 -37.23
N LYS A 751 -17.44 30.70 -37.15
CA LYS A 751 -18.24 29.49 -36.83
C LYS A 751 -17.72 28.61 -35.68
N VAL A 752 -16.64 29.00 -34.97
CA VAL A 752 -16.20 28.26 -33.76
C VAL A 752 -16.74 28.95 -32.51
N SER A 753 -17.97 28.63 -32.14
CA SER A 753 -18.66 29.15 -30.94
C SER A 753 -17.92 28.77 -29.65
N ASN A 754 -17.33 29.75 -28.97
CA ASN A 754 -16.69 29.66 -27.64
C ASN A 754 -15.80 28.42 -27.40
N GLY A 755 -14.95 28.11 -28.40
CA GLY A 755 -13.94 27.05 -28.29
C GLY A 755 -12.66 27.48 -27.55
N TYR A 756 -11.91 26.47 -27.10
CA TYR A 756 -10.48 26.60 -26.79
C TYR A 756 -9.70 25.88 -27.89
N ILE A 757 -8.58 26.46 -28.33
CA ILE A 757 -7.62 25.76 -29.20
C ILE A 757 -6.48 25.22 -28.35
N TYR A 758 -6.10 23.98 -28.64
CA TYR A 758 -4.91 23.34 -28.12
C TYR A 758 -3.77 23.50 -29.14
N CYS A 759 -2.57 23.77 -28.64
CA CYS A 759 -1.36 23.90 -29.44
C CYS A 759 -0.30 22.97 -28.85
N VAL A 760 0.05 21.92 -29.59
CA VAL A 760 1.19 21.04 -29.30
C VAL A 760 2.40 21.63 -29.98
N GLY A 761 3.55 21.72 -29.31
CA GLY A 761 4.75 22.25 -29.95
C GLY A 761 6.06 21.72 -29.38
N ILE A 762 7.09 21.75 -30.23
CA ILE A 762 8.48 21.44 -29.90
C ILE A 762 9.23 22.77 -29.81
N TYR A 763 9.98 22.95 -28.72
CA TYR A 763 10.60 24.23 -28.36
C TYR A 763 12.12 24.12 -28.10
N ASN A 764 12.67 22.90 -28.16
CA ASN A 764 14.10 22.64 -27.98
C ASN A 764 14.79 22.59 -29.36
N LYS A 765 15.85 23.40 -29.55
CA LYS A 765 16.59 23.51 -30.82
C LYS A 765 17.14 22.17 -31.32
N ASN A 766 17.67 21.33 -30.43
CA ASN A 766 18.22 20.02 -30.79
C ASN A 766 17.10 19.06 -31.23
N ASP A 767 15.94 19.13 -30.57
CA ASP A 767 14.77 18.33 -30.94
C ASP A 767 14.14 18.80 -32.24
N LEU A 768 14.21 20.10 -32.57
CA LEU A 768 13.75 20.65 -33.85
C LEU A 768 14.65 20.21 -35.02
N LYS A 769 15.98 20.28 -34.87
CA LYS A 769 16.92 19.73 -35.87
C LYS A 769 16.65 18.24 -36.10
N ARG A 770 16.50 17.47 -35.02
CA ARG A 770 16.10 16.04 -35.09
C ARG A 770 14.71 15.82 -35.70
N PHE A 771 13.75 16.71 -35.49
CA PHE A 771 12.38 16.61 -36.03
C PHE A 771 12.41 16.74 -37.56
N PHE A 772 13.02 17.81 -38.07
CA PHE A 772 13.15 18.02 -39.52
C PHE A 772 14.07 16.99 -40.22
N GLN A 773 15.03 16.39 -39.49
CA GLN A 773 15.88 15.32 -40.04
C GLN A 773 15.20 13.93 -40.10
N ASN A 774 14.19 13.66 -39.26
CA ASN A 774 13.56 12.32 -39.17
C ASN A 774 12.16 12.26 -39.80
N ILE A 775 11.47 13.39 -39.91
CA ILE A 775 10.19 13.48 -40.60
C ILE A 775 10.43 13.80 -42.08
N PRO A 776 9.92 12.97 -43.01
CA PRO A 776 9.98 13.30 -44.42
C PRO A 776 9.01 14.46 -44.72
N ILE A 777 9.53 15.50 -45.38
CA ILE A 777 8.79 16.70 -45.79
C ILE A 777 8.74 16.69 -47.32
N TYR A 778 7.56 16.56 -47.92
CA TYR A 778 7.38 16.33 -49.35
C TYR A 778 6.93 17.58 -50.13
N ALA A 779 6.47 18.63 -49.45
CA ALA A 779 5.95 19.88 -50.03
C ALA A 779 6.80 21.11 -49.65
N GLU A 780 6.32 22.31 -50.01
CA GLU A 780 7.05 23.61 -49.93
C GLU A 780 7.67 23.95 -48.56
N LYS A 781 7.20 23.31 -47.48
CA LYS A 781 7.78 23.44 -46.13
C LYS A 781 9.19 22.85 -46.02
N SER A 782 9.61 21.94 -46.91
CA SER A 782 10.94 21.28 -46.88
C SER A 782 12.09 22.28 -47.02
N LYS A 783 12.06 23.11 -48.07
CA LYS A 783 13.11 24.11 -48.38
C LYS A 783 13.40 25.06 -47.22
N ARG A 784 12.38 25.40 -46.41
CA ARG A 784 12.55 26.24 -45.21
C ARG A 784 13.12 25.47 -44.00
N GLY A 785 12.85 24.16 -43.90
CA GLY A 785 13.48 23.28 -42.91
C GLY A 785 14.97 23.08 -43.18
N GLU A 786 15.35 22.83 -44.43
CA GLU A 786 16.74 22.63 -44.86
C GLU A 786 17.63 23.85 -44.59
N LEU A 787 17.15 25.05 -44.95
CA LEU A 787 17.81 26.32 -44.64
C LEU A 787 18.02 26.52 -43.13
N PHE A 788 17.03 26.14 -42.31
CA PHE A 788 17.12 26.23 -40.85
C PHE A 788 18.10 25.22 -40.23
N THR A 789 18.32 24.06 -40.86
CA THR A 789 19.29 23.06 -40.35
C THR A 789 20.76 23.41 -40.61
N ASN A 790 21.04 24.32 -41.55
CA ASN A 790 22.39 24.65 -42.01
C ASN A 790 22.94 25.97 -41.45
N ASN A 791 22.10 27.00 -41.28
CA ASN A 791 22.57 28.39 -41.08
C ASN A 791 22.77 28.83 -39.61
N TYR A 792 22.87 27.91 -38.64
CA TYR A 792 23.02 28.27 -37.22
C TYR A 792 23.95 27.35 -36.43
N GLU A 793 24.99 27.92 -35.84
CA GLU A 793 25.68 27.36 -34.66
C GLU A 793 24.84 27.63 -33.40
N PHE A 794 24.78 26.66 -32.47
CA PHE A 794 24.01 26.80 -31.24
C PHE A 794 24.70 26.21 -30.01
N ILE A 795 24.88 27.05 -28.99
CA ILE A 795 25.43 26.67 -27.67
C ILE A 795 24.47 25.74 -26.93
N THR A 796 24.98 24.60 -26.47
CA THR A 796 24.29 23.64 -25.59
C THR A 796 24.10 24.19 -24.18
N ARG A 797 22.93 24.00 -23.58
CA ARG A 797 22.70 24.30 -22.15
C ARG A 797 21.86 23.24 -21.45
N CYS A 798 22.08 23.15 -20.14
CA CYS A 798 21.50 22.20 -19.17
C CYS A 798 21.97 20.74 -19.29
N LYS A 799 22.74 20.30 -18.27
CA LYS A 799 22.79 18.89 -17.87
C LYS A 799 21.36 18.41 -17.60
N SER A 800 20.97 17.28 -18.17
CA SER A 800 19.68 16.65 -17.90
C SER A 800 19.87 15.13 -17.85
N GLU A 801 19.07 14.44 -17.03
CA GLU A 801 19.21 12.98 -16.87
C GLU A 801 18.94 12.26 -18.21
N LYS A 802 19.68 11.18 -18.45
CA LYS A 802 19.67 10.46 -19.73
C LYS A 802 18.26 9.97 -20.10
N PHE A 803 17.55 9.41 -19.14
CA PHE A 803 16.28 8.72 -19.34
C PHE A 803 15.03 9.48 -18.88
N LEU A 804 15.17 10.52 -18.04
CA LEU A 804 14.06 11.21 -17.37
C LEU A 804 13.92 12.69 -17.75
N SER A 805 12.66 13.13 -17.80
CA SER A 805 12.23 14.52 -17.83
C SER A 805 11.34 14.81 -16.61
N TYR A 806 10.95 16.07 -16.40
CA TYR A 806 10.20 16.47 -15.21
C TYR A 806 9.13 17.52 -15.50
N SER A 807 7.87 17.23 -15.13
CA SER A 807 6.75 18.17 -15.23
C SER A 807 6.31 18.70 -13.87
N LYS A 808 6.03 20.01 -13.82
CA LYS A 808 5.46 20.65 -12.63
C LYS A 808 4.00 20.25 -12.43
N ILE A 809 3.61 19.92 -11.20
CA ILE A 809 2.22 19.74 -10.80
C ILE A 809 1.49 21.09 -10.90
N LYS A 810 0.40 21.13 -11.66
CA LYS A 810 -0.42 22.31 -11.92
C LYS A 810 -1.54 22.49 -10.89
N SER A 811 -2.15 21.39 -10.47
CA SER A 811 -3.11 21.32 -9.37
C SER A 811 -3.31 19.89 -8.89
N ILE A 812 -3.76 19.71 -7.65
CA ILE A 812 -4.15 18.43 -7.08
C ILE A 812 -5.56 18.60 -6.54
N ASN A 813 -6.46 17.68 -6.90
CA ASN A 813 -7.87 17.73 -6.50
C ASN A 813 -8.23 16.43 -5.79
N VAL A 814 -8.86 16.53 -4.62
CA VAL A 814 -9.29 15.37 -3.84
C VAL A 814 -10.74 15.04 -4.19
N ILE A 815 -10.99 13.79 -4.58
CA ILE A 815 -12.30 13.26 -4.94
C ILE A 815 -12.72 12.25 -3.86
N ASN A 816 -13.65 12.66 -3.00
CA ASN A 816 -14.23 11.80 -1.97
C ASN A 816 -15.37 10.96 -2.58
N LYS A 817 -15.01 9.86 -3.26
CA LYS A 817 -15.97 8.89 -3.82
C LYS A 817 -15.46 7.46 -3.60
N LYS A 818 -16.35 6.56 -3.15
CA LYS A 818 -16.08 5.12 -3.04
C LYS A 818 -15.93 4.53 -4.44
N VAL A 819 -14.71 4.19 -4.83
CA VAL A 819 -14.37 3.60 -6.15
C VAL A 819 -13.47 2.38 -5.97
N ASN A 820 -13.50 1.46 -6.95
CA ASN A 820 -12.49 0.43 -7.04
C ASN A 820 -11.13 1.06 -7.40
N VAL A 821 -10.06 0.50 -6.85
CA VAL A 821 -8.68 0.92 -7.06
C VAL A 821 -7.77 -0.28 -7.29
N TYR A 822 -6.70 -0.09 -8.04
CA TYR A 822 -5.97 -1.16 -8.71
C TYR A 822 -4.46 -1.01 -8.50
N ASN A 823 -3.71 -2.11 -8.57
CA ASN A 823 -2.24 -2.06 -8.58
C ASN A 823 -1.67 -3.32 -9.25
N LEU A 824 -0.39 -3.31 -9.61
CA LEU A 824 0.34 -4.47 -10.15
C LEU A 824 1.54 -4.77 -9.24
N THR A 825 1.79 -6.04 -8.93
CA THR A 825 3.13 -6.53 -8.53
C THR A 825 3.77 -7.16 -9.76
N LEU A 826 5.06 -6.91 -9.92
CA LEU A 826 5.84 -7.39 -11.06
C LEU A 826 6.69 -8.61 -10.66
N GLU A 827 7.27 -9.30 -11.63
CA GLU A 827 8.04 -10.52 -11.41
C GLU A 827 9.44 -10.25 -10.87
N GLU A 828 10.11 -9.23 -11.41
CA GLU A 828 11.50 -8.87 -11.10
C GLU A 828 11.63 -7.43 -10.56
N GLU A 829 12.82 -7.06 -10.08
CA GLU A 829 13.18 -5.66 -9.81
C GLU A 829 13.53 -4.91 -11.14
N PRO A 830 13.23 -3.61 -11.27
CA PRO A 830 12.84 -2.71 -10.20
C PRO A 830 11.33 -2.66 -9.96
N ASN A 831 10.95 -2.51 -8.70
CA ASN A 831 9.59 -2.55 -8.16
C ASN A 831 8.69 -1.33 -8.54
N ASN A 832 8.70 -0.90 -9.80
CA ASN A 832 7.90 0.20 -10.36
C ASN A 832 7.42 -0.08 -11.80
N PHE A 833 6.41 0.66 -12.25
CA PHE A 833 5.93 0.65 -13.64
C PHE A 833 5.51 2.05 -14.10
N ILE A 834 5.33 2.22 -15.41
CA ILE A 834 4.92 3.49 -16.01
C ILE A 834 3.39 3.55 -16.19
N VAL A 835 2.79 4.65 -15.72
CA VAL A 835 1.37 4.99 -15.86
C VAL A 835 1.24 6.35 -16.55
N GLY A 836 0.62 6.37 -17.74
CA GLY A 836 0.75 7.49 -18.66
C GLY A 836 2.23 7.68 -18.99
N ASN A 837 2.80 8.85 -18.72
CA ASN A 837 4.25 9.07 -18.82
C ASN A 837 4.95 9.04 -17.45
N VAL A 838 4.21 8.86 -16.34
CA VAL A 838 4.70 8.96 -14.95
C VAL A 838 5.15 7.61 -14.41
N ILE A 839 6.25 7.59 -13.64
CA ILE A 839 6.79 6.39 -12.99
C ILE A 839 6.19 6.23 -11.58
N VAL A 840 5.60 5.06 -11.29
CA VAL A 840 4.81 4.76 -10.08
C VAL A 840 5.24 3.45 -9.40
N HIS A 841 5.15 3.36 -8.07
CA HIS A 841 5.75 2.28 -7.28
C HIS A 841 4.76 1.13 -6.96
N ASN A 842 5.21 -0.13 -7.06
CA ASN A 842 4.46 -1.30 -6.60
C ASN A 842 4.53 -1.49 -5.06
N CYS A 843 4.02 -2.59 -4.50
CA CYS A 843 3.77 -2.72 -3.05
C CYS A 843 4.14 -4.09 -2.43
N GLY A 844 5.43 -4.42 -2.35
CA GLY A 844 5.99 -5.58 -1.59
C GLY A 844 7.03 -5.18 -0.53
N ARG A 845 7.31 -6.05 0.47
CA ARG A 845 8.08 -5.71 1.69
C ARG A 845 8.61 -6.97 2.46
N ALA A 846 9.86 -7.00 3.00
CA ALA A 846 10.43 -7.96 4.02
C ALA A 846 11.62 -7.39 4.90
N GLY A 847 11.62 -7.29 6.29
CA GLY A 847 12.72 -6.67 7.15
C GLY A 847 12.57 -6.19 8.64
N HIS A 848 13.47 -6.61 9.57
CA HIS A 848 13.46 -6.23 11.03
C HIS A 848 14.62 -5.41 11.65
N ARG A 849 15.85 -5.32 11.09
CA ARG A 849 16.71 -4.13 11.40
C ARG A 849 16.16 -2.90 10.67
N LEU A 850 16.85 -1.76 10.72
CA LEU A 850 16.46 -0.55 9.98
C LEU A 850 16.32 -0.81 8.45
N HIS A 851 17.00 -1.85 7.92
CA HIS A 851 17.02 -2.18 6.48
C HIS A 851 16.90 -3.67 6.09
N ASP A 852 16.84 -4.64 7.02
CA ASP A 852 17.03 -6.11 6.74
C ASP A 852 15.85 -6.83 6.05
N THR A 853 15.73 -8.16 6.21
CA THR A 853 14.59 -9.04 5.82
C THR A 853 13.98 -9.82 7.01
N THR A 854 12.64 -9.74 7.18
CA THR A 854 11.79 -10.38 8.20
C THR A 854 11.02 -11.46 7.48
N LYS A 855 11.18 -12.70 7.92
CA LYS A 855 10.45 -13.84 7.39
C LYS A 855 9.40 -14.25 8.43
N GLY A 856 8.15 -14.30 8.01
CA GLY A 856 7.04 -14.86 8.78
C GLY A 856 6.45 -16.05 8.05
N ARG A 857 6.18 -17.15 8.76
CA ARG A 857 5.52 -18.34 8.22
C ARG A 857 4.34 -18.70 9.11
N ILE A 858 3.13 -18.78 8.55
CA ILE A 858 1.95 -19.26 9.27
C ILE A 858 1.76 -20.72 8.88
N VAL A 859 1.97 -21.63 9.81
CA VAL A 859 1.77 -23.07 9.60
C VAL A 859 0.36 -23.41 10.08
N VAL A 860 -0.48 -23.84 9.14
CA VAL A 860 -1.90 -24.14 9.38
C VAL A 860 -2.13 -25.62 9.56
N LEU A 861 -3.06 -25.98 10.44
CA LEU A 861 -3.29 -27.37 10.86
C LEU A 861 -4.61 -27.94 10.30
N ASP A 862 -5.62 -27.09 10.09
CA ASP A 862 -6.86 -27.48 9.41
C ASP A 862 -7.25 -26.53 8.25
N ARG A 863 -8.28 -26.94 7.50
CA ARG A 863 -8.84 -26.24 6.33
C ARG A 863 -9.37 -24.84 6.67
N ASP A 864 -9.92 -24.65 7.85
CA ASP A 864 -10.59 -23.41 8.23
C ASP A 864 -9.57 -22.42 8.83
N ASN A 865 -8.53 -22.89 9.53
CA ASN A 865 -7.33 -22.06 9.76
C ASN A 865 -6.66 -21.71 8.43
N LEU A 866 -6.61 -22.59 7.42
CA LEU A 866 -6.06 -22.24 6.11
C LEU A 866 -6.80 -21.06 5.48
N VAL A 867 -8.14 -21.02 5.56
CA VAL A 867 -8.94 -19.87 5.10
C VAL A 867 -8.68 -18.64 5.95
N GLU A 868 -8.77 -18.73 7.28
CA GLU A 868 -8.57 -17.60 8.20
C GLU A 868 -7.16 -17.01 8.05
N CYS A 869 -6.11 -17.83 8.17
CA CYS A 869 -4.72 -17.42 8.03
C CYS A 869 -4.41 -16.89 6.62
N SER A 870 -5.06 -17.40 5.57
CA SER A 870 -4.95 -16.80 4.22
C SER A 870 -5.62 -15.44 4.15
N VAL A 871 -6.75 -15.22 4.85
CA VAL A 871 -7.41 -13.93 4.95
C VAL A 871 -6.63 -12.94 5.84
N LEU A 872 -6.01 -13.40 6.92
CA LEU A 872 -5.11 -12.60 7.77
C LEU A 872 -3.82 -12.24 7.03
N LEU A 873 -3.15 -13.21 6.40
CA LEU A 873 -2.00 -12.98 5.50
C LEU A 873 -2.38 -11.96 4.42
N LYS A 874 -3.51 -12.18 3.74
CA LYS A 874 -4.01 -11.28 2.71
C LYS A 874 -4.28 -9.90 3.27
N ASN A 875 -4.99 -9.76 4.38
CA ASN A 875 -5.33 -8.45 4.92
C ASN A 875 -4.11 -7.73 5.52
N ALA A 876 -3.06 -8.45 5.93
CA ALA A 876 -1.75 -7.90 6.27
C ALA A 876 -0.94 -7.49 5.03
N VAL A 877 -0.97 -8.25 3.93
CA VAL A 877 -0.28 -7.94 2.65
C VAL A 877 -1.02 -6.88 1.80
N GLU A 878 -2.35 -6.78 1.93
CA GLU A 878 -3.24 -5.68 1.47
C GLU A 878 -3.35 -4.55 2.51
N LYS A 879 -2.79 -4.80 3.69
CA LYS A 879 -2.29 -3.83 4.65
C LYS A 879 -3.36 -3.01 5.40
N LYS A 880 -4.53 -3.60 5.60
CA LYS A 880 -5.65 -3.04 6.39
C LYS A 880 -5.28 -3.00 7.88
N ILE A 881 -5.97 -2.17 8.66
CA ILE A 881 -5.82 -2.12 10.12
C ILE A 881 -7.20 -2.24 10.74
N ASP A 882 -7.30 -2.96 11.86
CA ASP A 882 -8.54 -3.11 12.63
C ASP A 882 -8.83 -1.82 13.40
N ASN A 883 -10.09 -1.38 13.41
CA ASN A 883 -10.49 -0.19 14.16
C ASN A 883 -10.56 -0.50 15.65
N ILE A 884 -9.73 0.19 16.43
CA ILE A 884 -9.60 -0.01 17.86
C ILE A 884 -10.88 0.42 18.60
N HIS A 885 -11.48 -0.50 19.36
CA HIS A 885 -12.65 -0.23 20.20
C HIS A 885 -12.25 -0.12 21.67
N ILE A 886 -12.34 1.09 22.23
CA ILE A 886 -11.97 1.38 23.62
C ILE A 886 -13.25 1.31 24.50
N PRO A 887 -13.33 0.37 25.47
CA PRO A 887 -14.50 0.24 26.34
C PRO A 887 -14.78 1.50 27.17
N LYS A 888 -16.06 1.78 27.46
CA LYS A 888 -16.50 2.95 28.24
C LYS A 888 -17.49 2.53 29.33
N ASN A 889 -17.55 3.30 30.42
CA ASN A 889 -18.45 3.11 31.56
C ASN A 889 -18.47 1.66 32.11
N CYS A 890 -17.30 1.02 32.28
CA CYS A 890 -17.20 -0.35 32.81
C CYS A 890 -17.39 -0.36 34.34
N LEU A 891 -18.64 -0.35 34.80
CA LEU A 891 -19.01 -0.14 36.20
C LEU A 891 -18.35 -1.11 37.20
N ASP A 892 -17.96 -2.31 36.77
CA ASP A 892 -17.19 -3.27 37.56
C ASP A 892 -15.74 -2.80 37.83
N VAL A 893 -15.06 -2.27 36.81
CA VAL A 893 -13.72 -1.67 36.94
C VAL A 893 -13.78 -0.38 37.76
N LEU A 894 -14.86 0.40 37.58
CA LEU A 894 -15.13 1.60 38.38
C LEU A 894 -15.31 1.24 39.86
N ALA A 895 -16.08 0.20 40.18
CA ALA A 895 -16.28 -0.26 41.55
C ALA A 895 -14.96 -0.66 42.23
N GLN A 896 -14.12 -1.41 41.52
CA GLN A 896 -12.76 -1.75 41.97
C GLN A 896 -11.91 -0.50 42.22
N GLN A 897 -11.92 0.46 41.31
CA GLN A 897 -11.14 1.70 41.44
C GLN A 897 -11.66 2.61 42.56
N ILE A 898 -12.97 2.69 42.80
CA ILE A 898 -13.57 3.41 43.94
C ILE A 898 -13.14 2.78 45.27
N ILE A 899 -13.13 1.44 45.39
CA ILE A 899 -12.53 0.76 46.56
C ILE A 899 -11.07 1.20 46.74
N GLY A 900 -10.30 1.24 45.65
CA GLY A 900 -8.91 1.70 45.66
C GLY A 900 -8.75 3.13 46.17
N MET A 901 -9.54 4.06 45.63
CA MET A 901 -9.57 5.47 46.03
C MET A 901 -9.97 5.62 47.50
N ALA A 902 -11.01 4.94 47.95
CA ALA A 902 -11.49 4.94 49.33
C ALA A 902 -10.49 4.31 50.34
N ILE A 903 -9.50 3.53 49.88
CA ILE A 903 -8.38 3.05 50.71
C ILE A 903 -7.29 4.12 50.87
N GLU A 904 -7.10 5.01 49.88
CA GLU A 904 -6.05 6.04 49.88
C GLU A 904 -6.32 7.17 50.88
N GLN A 905 -7.57 7.60 50.95
CA GLN A 905 -8.08 8.70 51.78
C GLN A 905 -9.62 8.66 51.85
N VAL A 906 -10.20 9.53 52.67
CA VAL A 906 -11.61 9.90 52.54
C VAL A 906 -11.73 10.88 51.38
N TRP A 907 -12.69 10.66 50.49
CA TRP A 907 -12.95 11.53 49.34
C TRP A 907 -14.24 12.32 49.52
N ASP A 908 -14.29 13.50 48.90
CA ASP A 908 -15.55 14.18 48.61
C ASP A 908 -16.21 13.56 47.36
N TYR A 909 -17.55 13.47 47.37
CA TYR A 909 -18.35 12.95 46.28
C TYR A 909 -18.09 13.67 44.95
N ASP A 910 -18.12 15.01 44.94
CA ASP A 910 -18.01 15.81 43.71
C ASP A 910 -16.56 15.79 43.19
N GLU A 911 -15.58 15.73 44.09
CA GLU A 911 -14.17 15.53 43.75
C GLU A 911 -13.92 14.15 43.13
N LEU A 912 -14.45 13.08 43.73
CA LEU A 912 -14.29 11.70 43.27
C LEU A 912 -14.94 11.51 41.89
N LEU A 913 -16.17 12.00 41.72
CA LEU A 913 -16.88 11.99 40.44
C LEU A 913 -16.15 12.84 39.38
N GLY A 914 -15.61 13.99 39.79
CA GLY A 914 -14.79 14.86 38.94
C GLY A 914 -13.46 14.24 38.51
N LEU A 915 -12.81 13.44 39.37
CA LEU A 915 -11.61 12.68 39.04
C LEU A 915 -11.93 11.56 38.05
N VAL A 916 -13.00 10.78 38.30
CA VAL A 916 -13.46 9.72 37.39
C VAL A 916 -13.78 10.29 36.01
N LYS A 917 -14.51 11.41 35.91
CA LYS A 917 -14.88 12.08 34.64
C LYS A 917 -13.70 12.74 33.90
N LYS A 918 -12.52 12.90 34.51
CA LYS A 918 -11.29 13.30 33.80
C LYS A 918 -10.67 12.14 32.99
N SER A 919 -11.04 10.90 33.24
CA SER A 919 -10.58 9.75 32.44
C SER A 919 -11.31 9.67 31.09
N TYR A 920 -10.66 9.11 30.07
CA TYR A 920 -11.30 8.91 28.76
C TYR A 920 -12.43 7.88 28.81
N ASN A 921 -12.34 6.88 29.68
CA ASN A 921 -13.32 5.80 29.72
C ASN A 921 -14.63 6.19 30.44
N TYR A 922 -14.64 7.27 31.23
CA TYR A 922 -15.78 7.71 32.05
C TYR A 922 -16.17 9.19 31.91
N HIS A 923 -15.63 9.93 30.94
CA HIS A 923 -16.03 11.34 30.67
C HIS A 923 -17.56 11.54 30.51
N ASN A 924 -18.25 10.55 29.94
CA ASN A 924 -19.72 10.51 29.78
C ASN A 924 -20.39 9.55 30.78
N LEU A 925 -19.81 9.33 31.96
CA LEU A 925 -20.46 8.57 33.03
C LEU A 925 -21.64 9.37 33.60
N LYS A 926 -22.81 8.76 33.71
CA LYS A 926 -23.96 9.39 34.34
C LYS A 926 -23.78 9.47 35.85
N THR A 927 -24.45 10.44 36.47
CA THR A 927 -24.42 10.59 37.93
C THR A 927 -25.23 9.46 38.60
N GLU A 928 -26.26 8.98 37.91
CA GLU A 928 -27.10 7.84 38.29
C GLU A 928 -26.27 6.54 38.32
N ASP A 929 -25.60 6.19 37.21
CA ASP A 929 -24.72 5.01 37.11
C ASP A 929 -23.63 5.00 38.21
N PHE A 930 -23.11 6.18 38.58
CA PHE A 930 -22.11 6.34 39.65
C PHE A 930 -22.72 6.11 41.04
N ASN A 931 -23.94 6.62 41.28
CA ASN A 931 -24.68 6.42 42.53
C ASN A 931 -25.07 4.95 42.74
N GLU A 932 -25.44 4.22 41.69
CA GLU A 932 -25.70 2.77 41.77
C GLU A 932 -24.45 2.00 42.21
N VAL A 933 -23.27 2.33 41.66
CA VAL A 933 -21.99 1.73 42.09
C VAL A 933 -21.66 2.07 43.54
N LEU A 934 -21.93 3.29 44.00
CA LEU A 934 -21.72 3.66 45.40
C LEU A 934 -22.69 2.95 46.34
N ASN A 935 -23.99 2.88 46.01
CA ASN A 935 -25.00 2.11 46.77
C ASN A 935 -24.60 0.63 46.89
N PHE A 936 -24.12 0.03 45.78
CA PHE A 936 -23.65 -1.34 45.71
C PHE A 936 -22.43 -1.57 46.63
N LEU A 937 -21.44 -0.68 46.58
CA LEU A 937 -20.26 -0.77 47.43
C LEU A 937 -20.54 -0.44 48.90
N ALA A 938 -21.55 0.38 49.20
CA ALA A 938 -22.00 0.72 50.55
C ALA A 938 -22.88 -0.37 51.20
N GLY A 939 -23.46 -1.26 50.38
CA GLY A 939 -24.28 -2.40 50.82
C GLY A 939 -25.77 -2.07 50.96
N GLU A 940 -26.31 -1.10 50.24
CA GLU A 940 -27.71 -0.66 50.41
C GLU A 940 -28.76 -1.60 49.78
N TYR A 941 -28.33 -2.57 48.97
CA TYR A 941 -29.22 -3.58 48.38
C TYR A 941 -29.34 -4.80 49.30
N THR A 942 -30.39 -4.86 50.11
CA THR A 942 -30.64 -5.91 51.13
C THR A 942 -30.53 -7.34 50.58
N SER A 943 -31.00 -7.60 49.36
CA SER A 943 -30.94 -8.91 48.69
C SER A 943 -29.52 -9.41 48.33
N LEU A 944 -28.48 -8.62 48.64
CA LEU A 944 -27.08 -9.00 48.53
C LEU A 944 -26.47 -9.48 49.85
N GLU A 945 -27.08 -9.19 51.00
CA GLU A 945 -26.65 -9.72 52.30
C GLU A 945 -26.92 -11.23 52.40
N ASP A 946 -28.05 -11.69 51.86
CA ASP A 946 -28.41 -13.10 51.63
C ASP A 946 -27.37 -13.86 50.78
N ARG A 947 -26.54 -13.13 50.01
CA ARG A 947 -25.46 -13.65 49.16
C ARG A 947 -24.07 -13.40 49.73
N HIS A 948 -23.98 -12.99 51.00
CA HIS A 948 -22.75 -12.65 51.73
C HIS A 948 -21.90 -11.54 51.07
N VAL A 949 -22.50 -10.63 50.30
CA VAL A 949 -21.79 -9.53 49.63
C VAL A 949 -21.68 -8.31 50.56
N TYR A 950 -20.77 -8.40 51.53
CA TYR A 950 -20.58 -7.35 52.54
C TYR A 950 -20.13 -6.00 51.95
N ALA A 951 -20.67 -4.90 52.48
CA ALA A 951 -20.25 -3.54 52.20
C ALA A 951 -18.72 -3.32 52.26
N LYS A 952 -18.17 -2.60 51.27
CA LYS A 952 -16.74 -2.30 51.11
C LYS A 952 -16.40 -0.84 51.42
N ILE A 953 -17.31 0.09 51.16
CA ILE A 953 -17.19 1.50 51.54
C ILE A 953 -18.26 1.86 52.57
N TRP A 954 -18.11 3.04 53.16
CA TRP A 954 -19.23 3.83 53.65
C TRP A 954 -19.38 5.04 52.73
N TRP A 955 -20.62 5.47 52.52
CA TRP A 955 -20.98 6.67 51.78
C TRP A 955 -21.94 7.48 52.65
N ASP A 956 -21.50 8.67 53.04
CA ASP A 956 -22.34 9.67 53.66
C ASP A 956 -22.97 10.56 52.58
N LYS A 957 -24.31 10.62 52.58
CA LYS A 957 -25.11 11.35 51.58
C LYS A 957 -25.39 12.80 51.99
N GLU A 958 -25.22 13.15 53.26
CA GLU A 958 -25.40 14.52 53.78
C GLU A 958 -24.07 15.27 53.74
N GLU A 959 -23.01 14.69 54.33
CA GLU A 959 -21.65 15.24 54.33
C GLU A 959 -20.90 15.02 53.00
N LYS A 960 -21.51 14.30 52.05
CA LYS A 960 -20.92 13.93 50.74
C LYS A 960 -19.59 13.18 50.83
N LYS A 961 -19.28 12.49 51.95
CA LYS A 961 -17.99 11.81 52.14
C LYS A 961 -18.04 10.32 51.83
N ILE A 962 -16.96 9.81 51.27
CA ILE A 962 -16.81 8.40 50.87
C ILE A 962 -15.49 7.86 51.42
N GLY A 963 -15.52 6.69 52.06
CA GLY A 963 -14.31 6.08 52.62
C GLY A 963 -14.37 4.57 52.85
N LYS A 964 -13.22 3.94 53.08
CA LYS A 964 -13.11 2.49 53.29
C LYS A 964 -13.85 1.98 54.54
N ARG A 965 -14.65 0.92 54.38
CA ARG A 965 -15.27 0.17 55.48
C ARG A 965 -14.38 -1.03 55.86
N GLY A 966 -14.16 -1.24 57.15
CA GLY A 966 -13.33 -2.32 57.69
C GLY A 966 -11.80 -2.10 57.66
N LYS A 967 -11.08 -3.01 58.34
CA LYS A 967 -9.60 -3.01 58.44
C LYS A 967 -8.93 -3.89 57.37
N SER A 968 -9.58 -4.98 56.96
CA SER A 968 -9.07 -5.96 55.99
C SER A 968 -9.19 -5.53 54.51
N LEU A 969 -9.98 -4.49 54.19
CA LEU A 969 -10.30 -4.09 52.81
C LEU A 969 -9.07 -3.90 51.92
N ARG A 970 -7.97 -3.32 52.43
CA ARG A 970 -6.73 -3.15 51.67
C ARG A 970 -6.09 -4.49 51.28
N ILE A 971 -6.20 -5.51 52.14
CA ILE A 971 -5.71 -6.85 51.83
C ILE A 971 -6.58 -7.44 50.71
N ILE A 972 -7.91 -7.37 50.85
CA ILE A 972 -8.87 -7.86 49.86
C ILE A 972 -8.64 -7.20 48.49
N TYR A 973 -8.45 -5.88 48.44
CA TYR A 973 -8.10 -5.17 47.20
C TYR A 973 -6.75 -5.66 46.65
N MET A 974 -5.70 -5.74 47.48
CA MET A 974 -4.37 -6.18 47.03
C MET A 974 -4.30 -7.65 46.58
N THR A 975 -5.21 -8.53 47.02
CA THR A 975 -5.26 -9.94 46.58
C THR A 975 -6.16 -10.18 45.38
N ASN A 976 -7.17 -9.34 45.16
CA ASN A 976 -8.18 -9.52 44.10
C ASN A 976 -8.08 -8.46 42.98
N LEU A 977 -7.07 -7.59 42.98
CA LEU A 977 -6.90 -6.56 41.95
C LEU A 977 -6.58 -7.20 40.59
N GLY A 978 -7.55 -7.12 39.68
CA GLY A 978 -7.36 -7.54 38.30
C GLY A 978 -8.49 -7.04 37.40
N THR A 979 -8.36 -7.28 36.10
CA THR A 979 -9.44 -7.16 35.11
C THR A 979 -9.42 -8.30 34.09
N ILE A 980 -8.56 -9.29 34.34
CA ILE A 980 -8.51 -10.59 33.66
C ILE A 980 -9.36 -11.52 34.54
N PRO A 981 -10.47 -12.10 34.05
CA PRO A 981 -11.23 -13.07 34.81
C PRO A 981 -10.42 -14.36 34.95
N ASP A 982 -10.53 -15.02 36.11
CA ASP A 982 -10.07 -16.39 36.25
C ASP A 982 -10.96 -17.30 35.39
N GLN A 983 -10.36 -17.94 34.38
CA GLN A 983 -11.06 -18.95 33.59
C GLN A 983 -10.99 -20.28 34.32
N SER A 984 -12.10 -20.69 34.96
CA SER A 984 -12.20 -22.03 35.51
C SER A 984 -12.52 -23.05 34.40
N GLY A 985 -12.13 -24.29 34.63
CA GLY A 985 -12.45 -25.41 33.75
C GLY A 985 -12.77 -26.62 34.60
N ILE A 986 -13.95 -27.19 34.42
CA ILE A 986 -14.50 -28.23 35.31
C ILE A 986 -13.96 -29.59 34.87
N ILE A 987 -13.29 -30.29 35.80
CA ILE A 987 -12.73 -31.63 35.55
C ILE A 987 -13.88 -32.64 35.52
N VAL A 988 -14.14 -33.21 34.34
CA VAL A 988 -15.16 -34.24 34.14
C VAL A 988 -14.59 -35.60 34.53
N LYS A 989 -15.39 -36.40 35.23
CA LYS A 989 -15.03 -37.74 35.70
C LYS A 989 -16.07 -38.77 35.31
N ILE A 990 -15.62 -40.00 35.06
CA ILE A 990 -16.47 -41.19 35.08
C ILE A 990 -16.14 -41.94 36.38
N GLY A 991 -17.09 -41.97 37.31
CA GLY A 991 -16.83 -42.39 38.69
C GLY A 991 -15.72 -41.53 39.32
N ALA A 992 -14.66 -42.19 39.80
CA ALA A 992 -13.48 -41.51 40.35
C ALA A 992 -12.49 -41.00 39.28
N GLN A 993 -12.51 -41.56 38.07
CA GLN A 993 -11.47 -41.34 37.06
C GLN A 993 -11.71 -40.03 36.28
N PRO A 994 -10.77 -39.07 36.26
CA PRO A 994 -10.86 -37.90 35.40
C PRO A 994 -10.69 -38.31 33.92
N ILE A 995 -11.61 -37.86 33.07
CA ILE A 995 -11.62 -38.15 31.63
C ILE A 995 -11.29 -36.91 30.78
N GLY A 996 -11.42 -35.70 31.34
CA GLY A 996 -11.15 -34.46 30.62
C GLY A 996 -11.49 -33.22 31.46
N GLN A 997 -11.47 -32.06 30.81
CA GLN A 997 -11.84 -30.79 31.39
C GLN A 997 -12.73 -30.04 30.39
N LEU A 998 -13.85 -29.49 30.86
CA LEU A 998 -14.77 -28.68 30.05
C LEU A 998 -14.68 -27.21 30.45
N ASP A 999 -14.97 -26.32 29.49
CA ASP A 999 -15.10 -24.89 29.72
C ASP A 999 -16.36 -24.61 30.57
N GLU A 1000 -16.24 -23.73 31.56
CA GLU A 1000 -17.34 -23.35 32.46
C GLU A 1000 -18.59 -22.90 31.70
N SER A 1001 -18.41 -22.10 30.64
CA SER A 1001 -19.51 -21.60 29.81
C SER A 1001 -20.15 -22.69 28.93
N PHE A 1002 -19.52 -23.85 28.77
CA PHE A 1002 -20.14 -25.04 28.17
C PHE A 1002 -20.91 -25.84 29.23
N VAL A 1003 -20.35 -26.00 30.44
CA VAL A 1003 -21.00 -26.72 31.53
C VAL A 1003 -22.26 -26.01 32.05
N GLU A 1004 -22.31 -24.67 32.05
CA GLU A 1004 -23.55 -23.90 32.30
C GLU A 1004 -24.73 -24.27 31.37
N LYS A 1005 -24.45 -24.86 30.21
CA LYS A 1005 -25.46 -25.26 29.23
C LYS A 1005 -25.84 -26.75 29.33
N LEU A 1006 -25.03 -27.55 30.02
CA LEU A 1006 -25.29 -28.97 30.21
C LEU A 1006 -26.43 -29.19 31.20
N LYS A 1007 -27.24 -30.21 30.89
CA LYS A 1007 -28.33 -30.71 31.72
C LYS A 1007 -28.00 -32.14 32.17
N PRO A 1008 -28.69 -32.66 33.19
CA PRO A 1008 -28.73 -34.10 33.40
C PRO A 1008 -29.17 -34.79 32.10
N TRP A 1009 -28.43 -35.84 31.71
CA TRP A 1009 -28.63 -36.66 30.50
C TRP A 1009 -28.17 -36.05 29.15
N ASP A 1010 -27.41 -34.94 29.16
CA ASP A 1010 -26.50 -34.58 28.06
C ASP A 1010 -25.18 -35.39 28.13
#